data_AF-A0A0P0Y944-F1
#
_entry.id   AF-A0A0P0Y944-F1
#
_cell.length_a   1.000
_cell.length_b   1.000
_cell.length_c   1.000
_cell.angle_alpha   90.00
_cell.angle_beta   90.00
_cell.angle_gamma   90.00
#
_symmetry.space_group_name_H-M   'P 1'
#
loop_
_entity.id
_entity.type
_entity.pdbx_description
1 polymer ?
#
loop_
_entity_poly.entity_id
_entity_poly.type
_entity_poly.pdbx_seq_one_letter_code
_entity_poly.pdbx_strand_id
1 'polypeptide(L)'
;YGVTAGDSSSKAHLQPALVVLYSLALFQGVLFYYRAISAWEEQKLVKDVADKYMFDTVSRSSVSDYLHEIKVGCENDPSFARGRNLITYAVKLMESTSPDGYLSGARILDTLIKFNRDDASGSELPGQSMQIYNMIGSASSSPILHNLVQMLDFKSAYDGEIRLRAARIVEHFAGEVRLDKILQGIRCVSSLLELEQKGFQNDHHSSFQEDDGDQLSFEEEDDHQISVKEKDYYPKDYKQMQLTGMQILLKLSYDKNNLFLMSNTDDPALINKIVALITSKGSLHKKQHNEWSCMAELGVKILSRFMRFMYGPTKSNNILWHEISTSSKAIGTLESILECDQCDSVLKKHAIRILKRIFMDTSSAMGEGDRERFIGSLMDMSLHNSNGDFQNLAGVDLALKKQGLSILKEIYLNPSSIMGEGDRERFIGSLMDMFLDNSKGDFGNLPGEDLDLKKQELSILKEICMDPSSFMGEGDREKFIGTLMDMFLHNSKGDLFEKLAGDDLVQICRRSGSSATIILRKYGHDIVDCIADTRSSVYSSMHRKIAAKILNHLCSPYSTDEEHLQNLKEAIIDLIPKVLREALGWGLTGEEILRVAVSGLEGTQDDDWKLQEALASLCATVFNRIVSKDADLTARFNNIAAGICDQTTKPRMTFADLINEAVKVHRIEFKKPEKPKPAARPELYEFVTAKYTPPHFMFLGEEDPNACCIS
;
A
#
# COMPACT_ATOMS: atom_id res chain seq x y z
N TYR A 1 51.80 -75.96 65.05
CA TYR A 1 51.46 -77.21 65.76
C TYR A 1 49.98 -77.46 65.59
N GLY A 2 49.59 -78.64 65.09
CA GLY A 2 48.19 -79.07 65.02
C GLY A 2 47.69 -79.38 63.61
N VAL A 3 48.03 -80.56 63.09
CA VAL A 3 47.32 -81.20 61.98
C VAL A 3 46.02 -81.77 62.54
N THR A 4 44.88 -81.34 62.03
CA THR A 4 43.64 -82.13 62.05
C THR A 4 43.13 -82.25 60.63
N ALA A 5 43.09 -83.49 60.16
CA ALA A 5 42.51 -83.88 58.88
C ALA A 5 40.98 -83.61 58.88
N GLY A 6 40.47 -83.19 57.71
CA GLY A 6 39.08 -82.73 57.48
C GLY A 6 39.11 -81.23 57.21
N ASP A 7 39.17 -80.74 55.98
CA ASP A 7 38.17 -80.92 54.94
C ASP A 7 38.80 -80.75 53.54
N SER A 8 38.87 -81.83 52.77
CA SER A 8 38.99 -81.72 51.30
C SER A 8 37.70 -81.19 50.66
N SER A 9 36.60 -81.12 51.42
CA SER A 9 35.28 -80.61 51.00
C SER A 9 35.17 -79.07 51.01
N SER A 10 35.75 -78.37 51.99
CA SER A 10 35.61 -76.90 52.11
C SER A 10 36.46 -76.12 51.10
N LYS A 11 37.63 -76.65 50.70
CA LYS A 11 38.41 -76.11 49.57
C LYS A 11 37.78 -76.40 48.20
N ALA A 12 37.01 -77.48 48.06
CA ALA A 12 36.36 -77.84 46.81
C ALA A 12 35.25 -76.84 46.41
N HIS A 13 34.60 -76.20 47.39
CA HIS A 13 33.58 -75.17 47.16
C HIS A 13 34.12 -73.74 47.20
N LEU A 14 35.30 -73.50 47.77
CA LEU A 14 35.91 -72.17 47.88
C LEU A 14 36.26 -71.57 46.51
N GLN A 15 36.85 -72.35 45.62
CA GLN A 15 37.28 -71.86 44.31
C GLN A 15 36.08 -71.55 43.39
N PRO A 16 35.03 -72.38 43.29
CA PRO A 16 33.78 -72.01 42.62
C PRO A 16 33.11 -70.77 43.23
N ALA A 17 33.09 -70.65 44.57
CA ALA A 17 32.49 -69.51 45.25
C ALA A 17 33.24 -68.19 44.97
N LEU A 18 34.57 -68.22 44.96
CA LEU A 18 35.40 -67.07 44.57
C LEU A 18 35.16 -66.68 43.11
N VAL A 19 35.07 -67.66 42.19
CA VAL A 19 34.75 -67.39 40.78
C VAL A 19 33.38 -66.72 40.65
N VAL A 20 32.35 -67.18 41.36
CA VAL A 20 31.03 -66.55 41.36
C VAL A 20 31.08 -65.14 41.95
N LEU A 21 31.78 -64.94 43.07
CA LEU A 21 31.91 -63.63 43.73
C LEU A 21 32.62 -62.61 42.83
N TYR A 22 33.77 -62.97 42.24
CA TYR A 22 34.51 -62.10 41.32
C TYR A 22 33.73 -61.87 40.01
N SER A 23 32.98 -62.87 39.52
CA SER A 23 32.11 -62.70 38.35
C SER A 23 30.96 -61.73 38.64
N LEU A 24 30.35 -61.81 39.84
CA LEU A 24 29.30 -60.90 40.28
C LEU A 24 29.83 -59.47 40.44
N ALA A 25 31.00 -59.30 41.06
CA ALA A 25 31.65 -58.01 41.23
C ALA A 25 32.03 -57.38 39.86
N LEU A 26 32.55 -58.19 38.93
CA LEU A 26 32.82 -57.75 37.56
C LEU A 26 31.53 -57.33 36.86
N PHE A 27 30.46 -58.11 36.98
CA PHE A 27 29.16 -57.80 36.38
C PHE A 27 28.56 -56.51 36.98
N GLN A 28 28.64 -56.33 38.29
CA GLN A 28 28.25 -55.09 38.96
C GLN A 28 29.08 -53.89 38.47
N GLY A 29 30.39 -54.07 38.28
CA GLY A 29 31.26 -53.04 37.71
C GLY A 29 30.89 -52.65 36.28
N VAL A 30 30.60 -53.64 35.43
CA VAL A 30 30.13 -53.42 34.05
C VAL A 30 28.78 -52.69 34.02
N LEU A 31 27.83 -53.09 34.88
CA LEU A 31 26.54 -52.40 35.01
C LEU A 31 26.69 -50.96 35.49
N PHE A 32 27.58 -50.70 36.45
CA PHE A 32 27.86 -49.34 36.91
C PHE A 32 28.49 -48.48 35.81
N TYR A 33 29.42 -49.05 35.05
CA TYR A 33 30.05 -48.38 33.91
C TYR A 33 29.04 -48.07 32.80
N TYR A 34 28.15 -49.02 32.46
CA TYR A 34 27.07 -48.80 31.50
C TYR A 34 26.11 -47.71 31.95
N ARG A 35 25.76 -47.68 33.25
CA ARG A 35 24.92 -46.63 33.83
C ARG A 35 25.57 -45.25 33.75
N ALA A 36 26.89 -45.16 33.98
CA ALA A 36 27.64 -43.91 33.89
C ALA A 36 27.71 -43.39 32.45
N ILE A 37 27.99 -44.25 31.47
CA ILE A 37 27.98 -43.88 30.04
C ILE A 37 26.59 -43.44 29.61
N SER A 38 25.55 -44.20 29.96
CA SER A 38 24.17 -43.86 29.61
C SER A 38 23.76 -42.49 30.16
N ALA A 39 24.11 -42.19 31.41
CA ALA A 39 23.84 -40.88 32.01
C ALA A 39 24.59 -39.73 31.30
N TRP A 40 25.82 -39.97 30.84
CA TRP A 40 26.59 -39.00 30.08
C TRP A 40 26.00 -38.77 28.67
N GLU A 41 25.59 -39.84 27.98
CA GLU A 41 24.92 -39.74 26.68
C GLU A 41 23.57 -39.02 26.77
N GLU A 42 22.81 -39.21 27.85
CA GLU A 42 21.57 -38.47 28.11
C GLU A 42 21.82 -36.96 28.24
N GLN A 43 22.79 -36.55 29.05
CA GLN A 43 23.14 -35.14 29.20
C GLN A 43 23.64 -34.53 27.89
N LYS A 44 24.43 -35.29 27.12
CA LYS A 44 24.91 -34.87 25.81
C LYS A 44 23.74 -34.67 24.83
N LEU A 45 22.79 -35.59 24.79
CA LEU A 45 21.60 -35.47 23.92
C LEU A 45 20.75 -34.25 24.26
N VAL A 46 20.48 -34.02 25.56
CA VAL A 46 19.74 -32.83 26.02
C VAL A 46 20.46 -31.56 25.60
N LYS A 47 21.78 -31.52 25.77
CA LYS A 47 22.60 -30.38 25.37
C LYS A 47 22.56 -30.17 23.85
N ASP A 48 22.76 -31.22 23.06
CA ASP A 48 22.76 -31.14 21.59
C ASP A 48 21.40 -30.65 21.06
N VAL A 49 20.28 -31.12 21.63
CA VAL A 49 18.94 -30.65 21.28
C VAL A 49 18.71 -29.20 21.72
N ALA A 50 19.07 -28.86 22.95
CA ALA A 50 18.91 -27.51 23.47
C ALA A 50 19.73 -26.49 22.68
N ASP A 51 20.98 -26.82 22.35
CA ASP A 51 21.87 -25.97 21.58
C ASP A 51 21.38 -25.87 20.12
N LYS A 52 20.89 -26.97 19.52
CA LYS A 52 20.33 -26.94 18.16
C LYS A 52 19.12 -26.03 18.03
N TYR A 53 18.16 -26.13 18.95
CA TYR A 53 16.93 -25.35 18.93
C TYR A 53 17.04 -24.02 19.70
N MET A 54 18.24 -23.67 20.19
CA MET A 54 18.52 -22.44 20.94
C MET A 54 17.65 -22.25 22.20
N PHE A 55 17.41 -23.33 22.94
CA PHE A 55 16.74 -23.27 24.24
C PHE A 55 17.57 -22.44 25.23
N ASP A 56 16.92 -21.48 25.89
CA ASP A 56 17.54 -20.75 26.99
C ASP A 56 17.85 -21.68 28.19
N THR A 57 18.69 -21.20 29.11
CA THR A 57 19.15 -21.99 30.26
C THR A 57 18.01 -22.53 31.11
N VAL A 58 16.92 -21.77 31.24
CA VAL A 58 15.74 -22.13 32.02
C VAL A 58 14.92 -23.19 31.29
N SER A 59 14.74 -23.04 29.98
CA SER A 59 13.93 -23.92 29.11
C SER A 59 14.63 -25.23 28.76
N ARG A 60 15.95 -25.34 28.94
CA ARG A 60 16.71 -26.59 28.79
C ARG A 60 16.21 -27.70 29.75
N SER A 61 15.72 -27.33 30.93
CA SER A 61 15.10 -28.28 31.88
C SER A 61 13.93 -29.05 31.25
N SER A 62 13.09 -28.38 30.45
CA SER A 62 11.94 -28.98 29.80
C SER A 62 12.31 -30.04 28.75
N VAL A 63 13.50 -29.93 28.13
CA VAL A 63 14.04 -30.96 27.22
C VAL A 63 14.51 -32.19 28.01
N SER A 64 15.12 -31.97 29.18
CA SER A 64 15.49 -33.05 30.10
C SER A 64 14.26 -33.80 30.61
N ASP A 65 13.21 -33.07 30.98
CA ASP A 65 11.95 -33.67 31.45
C ASP A 65 11.28 -34.50 30.35
N TYR A 66 11.29 -34.01 29.11
CA TYR A 66 10.80 -34.77 27.97
C TYR A 66 11.58 -36.07 27.75
N LEU A 67 12.92 -36.00 27.77
CA LEU A 67 13.77 -37.19 27.62
C LEU A 67 13.50 -38.19 28.75
N HIS A 68 13.31 -37.71 29.98
CA HIS A 68 12.99 -38.54 31.12
C HIS A 68 11.62 -39.23 30.95
N GLU A 69 10.57 -38.53 30.51
CA GLU A 69 9.24 -39.13 30.24
C GLU A 69 9.35 -40.22 29.17
N ILE A 70 10.07 -39.96 28.08
CA ILE A 70 10.27 -40.94 27.01
C ILE A 70 11.04 -42.16 27.51
N LYS A 71 12.10 -41.96 28.29
CA LYS A 71 12.90 -43.06 28.85
C LYS A 71 12.05 -43.96 29.74
N VAL A 72 11.37 -43.40 30.74
CA VAL A 72 10.53 -44.15 31.69
C VAL A 72 9.38 -44.85 30.97
N GLY A 73 8.79 -44.22 29.95
CA GLY A 73 7.75 -44.86 29.14
C GLY A 73 8.29 -46.04 28.32
N CYS A 74 9.45 -45.88 27.68
CA CYS A 74 10.10 -46.91 26.88
C CYS A 74 10.63 -48.10 27.69
N GLU A 75 10.97 -47.90 28.97
CA GLU A 75 11.32 -48.98 29.90
C GLU A 75 10.16 -49.98 30.07
N ASN A 76 8.91 -49.51 29.97
CA ASN A 76 7.71 -50.33 30.08
C ASN A 76 7.17 -50.81 28.72
N ASP A 77 7.20 -49.94 27.71
CA ASP A 77 6.70 -50.23 26.35
C ASP A 77 7.61 -49.57 25.30
N PRO A 78 8.40 -50.34 24.52
CA PRO A 78 9.27 -49.79 23.49
C PRO A 78 8.54 -48.95 22.42
N SER A 79 7.24 -49.17 22.22
CA SER A 79 6.43 -48.39 21.28
C SER A 79 5.98 -47.04 21.82
N PHE A 80 6.24 -46.75 23.11
CA PHE A 80 5.90 -45.49 23.77
C PHE A 80 6.45 -44.26 23.04
N ALA A 81 7.64 -44.33 22.46
CA ALA A 81 8.19 -43.19 21.72
C ALA A 81 7.43 -42.87 20.40
N ARG A 82 6.64 -43.80 19.88
CA ARG A 82 6.03 -43.67 18.54
C ARG A 82 5.02 -42.52 18.51
N GLY A 83 5.23 -41.59 17.58
CA GLY A 83 4.35 -40.43 17.39
C GLY A 83 4.53 -39.31 18.42
N ARG A 84 5.47 -39.44 19.37
CA ARG A 84 5.81 -38.40 20.34
C ARG A 84 6.98 -37.57 19.83
N ASN A 85 6.86 -36.27 20.02
CA ASN A 85 7.91 -35.27 19.78
C ASN A 85 7.72 -34.08 20.74
N LEU A 86 8.65 -33.13 20.74
CA LEU A 86 8.59 -31.94 21.60
C LEU A 86 7.30 -31.12 21.42
N ILE A 87 6.73 -31.07 20.21
CA ILE A 87 5.47 -30.34 19.93
C ILE A 87 4.30 -31.04 20.62
N THR A 88 4.14 -32.35 20.42
CA THR A 88 3.07 -33.14 21.06
C THR A 88 3.19 -33.13 22.59
N TYR A 89 4.42 -33.11 23.11
CA TYR A 89 4.69 -33.02 24.53
C TYR A 89 4.30 -31.64 25.08
N ALA A 90 4.68 -30.55 24.39
CA ALA A 90 4.30 -29.20 24.76
C ALA A 90 2.78 -29.01 24.79
N VAL A 91 2.06 -29.49 23.76
CA VAL A 91 0.59 -29.42 23.70
C VAL A 91 -0.04 -30.17 24.87
N LYS A 92 0.40 -31.40 25.15
CA LYS A 92 -0.06 -32.19 26.31
C LYS A 92 0.18 -31.47 27.64
N LEU A 93 1.32 -30.80 27.79
CA LEU A 93 1.64 -30.02 28.97
C LEU A 93 0.72 -28.78 29.12
N MET A 94 0.38 -28.13 28.01
CA MET A 94 -0.52 -26.97 27.98
C MET A 94 -2.00 -27.34 28.16
N GLU A 95 -2.38 -28.59 27.95
CA GLU A 95 -3.70 -29.13 28.32
C GLU A 95 -3.79 -29.47 29.81
N SER A 96 -2.66 -29.53 30.51
CA SER A 96 -2.64 -29.85 31.94
C SER A 96 -3.14 -28.69 32.80
N THR A 97 -3.74 -29.01 33.95
CA THR A 97 -4.16 -28.01 34.94
C THR A 97 -3.01 -27.50 35.82
N SER A 98 -1.78 -27.99 35.60
CA SER A 98 -0.60 -27.61 36.39
C SER A 98 0.01 -26.31 35.83
N PRO A 99 0.16 -25.24 36.61
CA PRO A 99 0.81 -24.01 36.15
C PRO A 99 2.24 -24.23 35.64
N ASP A 100 3.01 -25.08 36.33
CA ASP A 100 4.40 -25.40 35.95
C ASP A 100 4.47 -26.26 34.69
N GLY A 101 3.53 -27.20 34.56
CA GLY A 101 3.37 -28.00 33.35
C GLY A 101 3.05 -27.11 32.15
N TYR A 102 2.05 -26.24 32.30
CA TYR A 102 1.67 -25.28 31.27
C TYR A 102 2.82 -24.36 30.89
N LEU A 103 3.54 -23.80 31.86
CA LEU A 103 4.71 -22.95 31.63
C LEU A 103 5.80 -23.68 30.84
N SER A 104 6.09 -24.93 31.21
CA SER A 104 7.05 -25.77 30.49
C SER A 104 6.62 -26.04 29.05
N GLY A 105 5.33 -26.31 28.83
CA GLY A 105 4.76 -26.43 27.48
C GLY A 105 4.88 -25.13 26.67
N ALA A 106 4.57 -23.99 27.28
CA ALA A 106 4.71 -22.67 26.66
C ALA A 106 6.18 -22.33 26.34
N ARG A 107 7.14 -22.70 27.20
CA ARG A 107 8.60 -22.53 26.96
C ARG A 107 9.06 -23.31 25.74
N ILE A 108 8.67 -24.59 25.64
CA ILE A 108 9.00 -25.43 24.48
C ILE A 108 8.40 -24.82 23.21
N LEU A 109 7.12 -24.48 23.24
CA LEU A 109 6.42 -23.99 22.06
C LEU A 109 6.95 -22.62 21.58
N ASP A 110 7.14 -21.66 22.49
CA ASP A 110 7.74 -20.36 22.17
C ASP A 110 9.13 -20.51 21.54
N THR A 111 9.94 -21.45 22.03
CA THR A 111 11.28 -21.72 21.50
C THR A 111 11.22 -22.32 20.09
N LEU A 112 10.35 -23.32 19.87
CA LEU A 112 10.17 -23.92 18.56
C LEU A 112 9.60 -22.93 17.53
N ILE A 113 8.70 -22.03 17.94
CA ILE A 113 8.15 -20.98 17.07
C ILE A 113 9.25 -19.98 16.67
N LYS A 114 10.10 -19.55 17.61
CA LYS A 114 11.23 -18.65 17.32
C LYS A 114 12.25 -19.29 16.38
N PHE A 115 12.62 -20.55 16.64
CA PHE A 115 13.55 -21.30 15.81
C PHE A 115 13.07 -21.35 14.34
N ASN A 116 11.79 -21.63 14.12
CA ASN A 116 11.20 -21.65 12.77
C ASN A 116 11.06 -20.25 12.13
N ARG A 117 11.22 -19.16 12.87
CA ARG A 117 11.10 -17.78 12.38
C ARG A 117 12.44 -17.16 11.95
N ASP A 118 13.51 -17.44 12.69
CA ASP A 118 14.77 -16.69 12.61
C ASP A 118 15.85 -17.35 11.70
N ASP A 119 15.55 -18.50 11.09
CA ASP A 119 16.52 -19.29 10.33
C ASP A 119 16.81 -18.72 8.92
N ALA A 120 17.79 -17.82 8.84
CA ALA A 120 18.42 -17.38 7.58
C ALA A 120 19.19 -18.50 6.84
N SER A 121 19.21 -19.73 7.38
CA SER A 121 19.98 -20.89 6.91
C SER A 121 19.23 -21.79 5.91
N GLY A 122 17.96 -21.51 5.61
CA GLY A 122 17.18 -22.26 4.63
C GLY A 122 16.77 -23.68 5.07
N SER A 123 16.91 -24.02 6.35
CA SER A 123 16.43 -25.27 6.94
C SER A 123 15.08 -25.11 7.65
N GLU A 124 14.12 -24.42 7.05
CA GLU A 124 12.72 -24.59 7.48
C GLU A 124 12.45 -26.11 7.54
N LEU A 125 11.94 -26.59 8.68
CA LEU A 125 11.28 -27.89 8.75
C LEU A 125 9.79 -27.61 8.54
N PRO A 126 9.30 -27.39 7.30
CA PRO A 126 7.92 -26.98 7.05
C PRO A 126 6.88 -27.91 7.69
N GLY A 127 7.24 -29.18 7.91
CA GLY A 127 6.42 -30.13 8.66
C GLY A 127 6.18 -29.75 10.13
N GLN A 128 7.15 -29.13 10.83
CA GLN A 128 6.99 -28.73 12.23
C GLN A 128 6.05 -27.51 12.37
N SER A 129 6.23 -26.48 11.55
CA SER A 129 5.34 -25.32 11.53
C SER A 129 3.90 -25.75 11.25
N MET A 130 3.68 -26.59 10.23
CA MET A 130 2.35 -27.12 9.90
C MET A 130 1.77 -27.97 11.05
N GLN A 131 2.60 -28.77 11.73
CA GLN A 131 2.15 -29.58 12.88
C GLN A 131 1.74 -28.70 14.07
N ILE A 132 2.50 -27.63 14.37
CA ILE A 132 2.16 -26.64 15.39
C ILE A 132 0.82 -25.96 15.05
N TYR A 133 0.63 -25.55 13.79
CA TYR A 133 -0.64 -24.98 13.31
C TYR A 133 -1.82 -25.95 13.45
N ASN A 134 -1.66 -27.20 13.03
CA ASN A 134 -2.75 -28.19 13.12
C ASN A 134 -3.12 -28.52 14.57
N MET A 135 -2.15 -28.52 15.49
CA MET A 135 -2.39 -28.89 16.89
C MET A 135 -2.92 -27.75 17.76
N ILE A 136 -2.69 -26.49 17.38
CA ILE A 136 -3.06 -25.33 18.21
C ILE A 136 -4.07 -24.41 17.52
N GLY A 137 -3.94 -24.24 16.20
CA GLY A 137 -4.84 -23.43 15.38
C GLY A 137 -6.11 -24.15 14.91
N SER A 138 -6.24 -25.47 15.11
CA SER A 138 -7.45 -26.20 14.72
C SER A 138 -8.62 -25.95 15.69
N ALA A 139 -9.85 -26.16 15.23
CA ALA A 139 -11.05 -25.97 16.03
C ALA A 139 -11.09 -26.87 17.31
N SER A 140 -10.37 -27.99 17.31
CA SER A 140 -10.25 -28.93 18.44
C SER A 140 -9.36 -28.44 19.58
N SER A 141 -8.44 -27.49 19.33
CA SER A 141 -7.50 -26.93 20.33
C SER A 141 -7.88 -25.52 20.82
N SER A 142 -9.13 -25.12 20.59
CA SER A 142 -9.71 -23.85 21.06
C SER A 142 -9.45 -23.52 22.54
N PRO A 143 -9.37 -24.48 23.50
CA PRO A 143 -9.11 -24.16 24.90
C PRO A 143 -7.69 -23.65 25.15
N ILE A 144 -6.67 -24.18 24.45
CA ILE A 144 -5.26 -23.77 24.62
C ILE A 144 -5.10 -22.33 24.17
N LEU A 145 -5.59 -22.00 22.97
CA LEU A 145 -5.51 -20.64 22.44
C LEU A 145 -6.32 -19.63 23.28
N HIS A 146 -7.48 -20.06 23.81
CA HIS A 146 -8.28 -19.24 24.72
C HIS A 146 -7.52 -18.94 26.03
N ASN A 147 -6.92 -19.96 26.64
CA ASN A 147 -6.11 -19.79 27.86
C ASN A 147 -4.90 -18.89 27.60
N LEU A 148 -4.19 -19.08 26.48
CA LEU A 148 -3.09 -18.21 26.07
C LEU A 148 -3.52 -16.74 25.95
N VAL A 149 -4.68 -16.46 25.34
CA VAL A 149 -5.20 -15.09 25.24
C VAL A 149 -5.59 -14.54 26.62
N GLN A 150 -6.22 -15.34 27.49
CA GLN A 150 -6.57 -14.91 28.84
C GLN A 150 -5.34 -14.57 29.70
N MET A 151 -4.24 -15.32 29.54
CA MET A 151 -2.96 -15.06 30.22
C MET A 151 -2.33 -13.72 29.84
N LEU A 152 -2.76 -13.08 28.74
CA LEU A 152 -2.27 -11.76 28.34
C LEU A 152 -2.77 -10.65 29.27
N ASP A 153 -3.83 -10.90 30.04
CA ASP A 153 -4.35 -9.90 30.97
C ASP A 153 -3.36 -9.60 32.09
N PHE A 154 -3.17 -8.30 32.39
CA PHE A 154 -2.21 -7.84 33.38
C PHE A 154 -2.62 -8.19 34.82
N LYS A 155 -3.92 -8.45 35.04
CA LYS A 155 -4.48 -8.89 36.32
C LYS A 155 -4.40 -10.39 36.54
N SER A 156 -3.89 -11.14 35.57
CA SER A 156 -3.73 -12.58 35.73
C SER A 156 -2.69 -12.87 36.81
N ALA A 157 -2.89 -13.94 37.59
CA ALA A 157 -2.00 -14.33 38.69
C ALA A 157 -0.66 -14.92 38.21
N TYR A 158 -0.36 -14.77 36.93
CA TYR A 158 0.74 -15.40 36.22
C TYR A 158 1.92 -14.42 36.10
N ASP A 159 3.13 -14.95 36.23
CA ASP A 159 4.37 -14.17 36.19
C ASP A 159 4.62 -13.47 34.83
N GLY A 160 5.48 -12.45 34.83
CA GLY A 160 5.89 -11.72 33.62
C GLY A 160 6.44 -12.63 32.52
N GLU A 161 7.17 -13.69 32.88
CA GLU A 161 7.76 -14.62 31.91
C GLU A 161 6.68 -15.36 31.10
N ILE A 162 5.74 -16.02 31.78
CA ILE A 162 4.69 -16.80 31.12
C ILE A 162 3.78 -15.91 30.27
N ARG A 163 3.51 -14.70 30.74
CA ARG A 163 2.73 -13.70 30.01
C ARG A 163 3.41 -13.29 28.70
N LEU A 164 4.72 -13.04 28.72
CA LEU A 164 5.49 -12.71 27.53
C LEU A 164 5.57 -13.89 26.54
N ARG A 165 5.77 -15.12 27.04
CA ARG A 165 5.77 -16.32 26.20
C ARG A 165 4.39 -16.56 25.57
N ALA A 166 3.32 -16.41 26.34
CA ALA A 166 1.96 -16.49 25.83
C ALA A 166 1.71 -15.45 24.75
N ALA A 167 2.17 -14.19 24.93
CA ALA A 167 2.04 -13.14 23.93
C ALA A 167 2.73 -13.52 22.61
N ARG A 168 3.95 -14.05 22.66
CA ARG A 168 4.69 -14.46 21.45
C ARG A 168 4.03 -15.64 20.73
N ILE A 169 3.48 -16.60 21.48
CA ILE A 169 2.71 -17.71 20.90
C ILE A 169 1.43 -17.16 20.24
N VAL A 170 0.67 -16.31 20.93
CA VAL A 170 -0.55 -15.70 20.37
C VAL A 170 -0.24 -14.86 19.12
N GLU A 171 0.89 -14.14 19.10
CA GLU A 171 1.35 -13.39 17.93
C GLU A 171 1.53 -14.29 16.70
N HIS A 172 2.07 -15.50 16.88
CA HIS A 172 2.23 -16.48 15.81
C HIS A 172 0.88 -16.93 15.21
N PHE A 173 -0.14 -17.08 16.06
CA PHE A 173 -1.48 -17.53 15.68
C PHE A 173 -2.49 -16.41 15.41
N ALA A 174 -2.12 -15.14 15.59
CA ALA A 174 -3.07 -14.02 15.58
C ALA A 174 -3.87 -13.89 14.25
N GLY A 175 -3.36 -14.43 13.14
CA GLY A 175 -4.11 -14.49 11.87
C GLY A 175 -5.31 -15.44 11.88
N GLU A 176 -5.25 -16.50 12.68
CA GLU A 176 -6.30 -17.54 12.81
C GLU A 176 -7.27 -17.24 13.95
N VAL A 177 -6.94 -16.28 14.80
CA VAL A 177 -7.75 -15.90 15.96
C VAL A 177 -9.04 -15.22 15.50
N ARG A 178 -10.17 -15.80 15.89
CA ARG A 178 -11.50 -15.17 15.76
C ARG A 178 -11.90 -14.51 17.07
N LEU A 179 -11.83 -13.19 17.14
CA LEU A 179 -12.12 -12.44 18.37
C LEU A 179 -13.56 -12.62 18.85
N ASP A 180 -14.52 -12.90 17.97
CA ASP A 180 -15.91 -13.19 18.35
C ASP A 180 -16.08 -14.48 19.15
N LYS A 181 -15.06 -15.36 19.17
CA LYS A 181 -15.05 -16.61 19.93
C LYS A 181 -14.25 -16.55 21.22
N ILE A 182 -13.51 -15.47 21.46
CA ILE A 182 -12.68 -15.30 22.64
C ILE A 182 -13.27 -14.21 23.52
N LEU A 183 -13.84 -14.63 24.65
CA LEU A 183 -14.44 -13.70 25.60
C LEU A 183 -13.38 -12.71 26.10
N GLN A 184 -13.67 -11.41 25.97
CA GLN A 184 -12.76 -10.32 26.36
C GLN A 184 -11.39 -10.32 25.66
N GLY A 185 -11.23 -11.01 24.51
CA GLY A 185 -9.94 -11.15 23.83
C GLY A 185 -9.25 -9.81 23.51
N ILE A 186 -10.03 -8.80 23.10
CA ILE A 186 -9.51 -7.44 22.85
C ILE A 186 -8.92 -6.81 24.12
N ARG A 187 -9.61 -6.97 25.26
CA ARG A 187 -9.18 -6.43 26.55
C ARG A 187 -7.88 -7.10 27.01
N CYS A 188 -7.78 -8.43 26.89
CA CYS A 188 -6.56 -9.16 27.24
C CYS A 188 -5.36 -8.70 26.40
N VAL A 189 -5.55 -8.52 25.09
CA VAL A 189 -4.49 -7.99 24.21
C VAL A 189 -4.17 -6.52 24.53
N SER A 190 -5.19 -5.69 24.80
CA SER A 190 -5.07 -4.28 25.24
C SER A 190 -4.27 -4.14 26.54
N SER A 191 -4.32 -5.12 27.44
CA SER A 191 -3.51 -5.15 28.67
C SER A 191 -2.00 -5.24 28.41
N LEU A 192 -1.56 -5.71 27.23
CA LEU A 192 -0.13 -5.72 26.85
C LEU A 192 0.39 -4.32 26.49
N LEU A 193 -0.52 -3.37 26.21
CA LEU A 193 -0.20 -2.01 25.79
C LEU A 193 -0.16 -0.99 26.93
N GLU A 194 -0.28 -1.42 28.19
CA GLU A 194 -0.22 -0.48 29.31
C GLU A 194 1.11 0.29 29.29
N LEU A 195 1.12 1.50 29.84
CA LEU A 195 2.35 2.25 30.09
C LEU A 195 2.77 2.00 31.54
N GLU A 196 4.08 1.93 31.81
CA GLU A 196 4.62 1.72 33.15
C GLU A 196 3.88 2.62 34.15
N GLN A 197 3.07 2.02 35.02
CA GLN A 197 2.69 2.70 36.24
C GLN A 197 3.98 2.79 37.06
N LYS A 198 4.48 4.02 37.28
CA LYS A 198 5.42 4.26 38.37
C LYS A 198 4.83 3.56 39.60
N GLY A 199 5.56 2.57 40.11
CA GLY A 199 5.05 1.61 41.08
C GLY A 199 4.38 2.27 42.27
N PHE A 200 3.31 1.61 42.73
CA PHE A 200 2.86 1.53 44.12
C PHE A 200 3.25 2.73 45.01
N GLN A 201 2.35 3.71 45.12
CA GLN A 201 2.25 4.49 46.35
C GLN A 201 1.79 3.54 47.47
N ASN A 202 2.76 2.89 48.11
CA ASN A 202 2.62 2.57 49.52
C ASN A 202 2.96 3.83 50.30
N ASP A 203 2.05 4.21 51.18
CA ASP A 203 2.18 5.24 52.19
C ASP A 203 3.54 5.18 52.87
N HIS A 204 4.34 6.24 52.73
CA HIS A 204 4.96 6.97 53.83
C HIS A 204 5.58 8.26 53.30
N HIS A 205 5.22 9.36 53.96
CA HIS A 205 5.78 10.70 53.81
C HIS A 205 7.31 10.71 53.60
N SER A 206 7.78 11.34 52.53
CA SER A 206 8.80 12.39 52.65
C SER A 206 8.83 13.29 51.42
N SER A 207 8.90 14.58 51.71
CA SER A 207 9.07 15.71 50.80
C SER A 207 10.35 15.59 49.97
N PHE A 208 10.26 15.89 48.67
CA PHE A 208 11.42 16.23 47.87
C PHE A 208 12.01 17.55 48.37
N GLN A 209 13.22 17.47 48.94
CA GLN A 209 14.19 18.55 48.91
C GLN A 209 15.27 18.15 47.91
N GLU A 210 15.53 19.04 46.96
CA GLU A 210 16.73 19.06 46.13
C GLU A 210 17.94 19.27 47.04
N ASP A 211 19.00 18.46 46.92
CA ASP A 211 20.37 18.98 46.99
C ASP A 211 21.40 18.01 46.40
N ASP A 212 22.43 18.64 45.84
CA ASP A 212 23.61 18.12 45.17
C ASP A 212 24.61 17.43 46.11
N GLY A 213 25.50 16.62 45.51
CA GLY A 213 26.92 16.67 45.87
C GLY A 213 27.47 15.62 46.86
N ASP A 214 28.57 15.02 46.41
CA ASP A 214 29.67 14.43 47.18
C ASP A 214 29.63 12.97 47.65
N GLN A 215 30.86 12.52 47.88
CA GLN A 215 31.52 11.28 47.52
C GLN A 215 31.98 10.53 48.79
N LEU A 216 32.49 9.29 48.62
CA LEU A 216 33.22 8.43 49.61
C LEU A 216 32.32 7.45 50.39
N SER A 217 32.67 6.20 50.70
CA SER A 217 33.84 5.32 50.50
C SER A 217 33.48 3.91 51.05
N PHE A 218 34.20 2.85 50.60
CA PHE A 218 34.62 1.60 51.29
C PHE A 218 33.81 1.14 52.54
N GLU A 219 33.36 -0.10 52.72
CA GLU A 219 33.92 -1.47 52.56
C GLU A 219 32.75 -2.46 52.77
N GLU A 220 32.81 -3.68 52.24
CA GLU A 220 32.75 -4.91 53.06
C GLU A 220 32.65 -6.21 52.22
N GLU A 221 33.12 -7.25 52.88
CA GLU A 221 33.60 -8.54 52.42
C GLU A 221 32.50 -9.54 52.06
N ASP A 222 32.96 -10.63 51.44
CA ASP A 222 32.26 -11.87 51.14
C ASP A 222 31.37 -12.39 52.28
N ASP A 223 30.11 -12.71 51.96
CA ASP A 223 29.52 -13.96 52.44
C ASP A 223 28.62 -14.59 51.37
N HIS A 224 28.81 -15.90 51.19
CA HIS A 224 28.14 -16.71 50.18
C HIS A 224 26.69 -16.96 50.54
N GLN A 225 25.77 -16.21 49.93
CA GLN A 225 24.40 -16.67 49.75
C GLN A 225 23.90 -16.24 48.37
N ILE A 226 23.65 -17.22 47.50
CA ILE A 226 22.97 -17.05 46.20
C ILE A 226 21.53 -16.62 46.50
N SER A 227 21.37 -15.34 46.74
CA SER A 227 20.12 -14.59 46.64
C SER A 227 20.16 -13.95 45.26
N VAL A 228 19.45 -14.57 44.32
CA VAL A 228 19.23 -13.99 43.00
C VAL A 228 18.47 -12.68 43.24
N LYS A 229 19.19 -11.56 43.16
CA LYS A 229 18.60 -10.23 43.26
C LYS A 229 17.56 -10.07 42.16
N GLU A 230 16.30 -10.13 42.57
CA GLU A 230 15.06 -10.01 41.78
C GLU A 230 14.87 -8.63 41.10
N LYS A 231 15.92 -7.79 41.04
CA LYS A 231 15.84 -6.39 40.61
C LYS A 231 16.36 -6.08 39.21
N ASP A 232 17.01 -7.03 38.53
CA ASP A 232 17.60 -6.79 37.20
C ASP A 232 16.77 -7.33 36.02
N TYR A 233 15.65 -8.01 36.28
CA TYR A 233 14.89 -8.73 35.23
C TYR A 233 13.79 -7.89 34.53
N TYR A 234 13.35 -6.77 35.10
CA TYR A 234 12.03 -6.19 34.77
C TYR A 234 11.91 -5.16 33.61
N PRO A 235 12.91 -4.33 33.24
CA PRO A 235 12.68 -3.25 32.24
C PRO A 235 12.63 -3.70 30.77
N LYS A 236 13.35 -4.77 30.39
CA LYS A 236 13.45 -5.22 28.97
C LYS A 236 12.18 -5.94 28.50
N ASP A 237 11.55 -6.69 29.39
CA ASP A 237 10.39 -7.52 29.07
C ASP A 237 9.14 -6.68 28.78
N TYR A 238 9.02 -5.51 29.42
CA TYR A 238 7.87 -4.63 29.23
C TYR A 238 7.79 -4.03 27.82
N LYS A 239 8.92 -3.54 27.29
CA LYS A 239 9.00 -3.01 25.92
C LYS A 239 8.70 -4.10 24.89
N GLN A 240 9.21 -5.30 25.10
CA GLN A 240 8.93 -6.45 24.25
C GLN A 240 7.46 -6.84 24.31
N MET A 241 6.84 -6.77 25.49
CA MET A 241 5.41 -7.03 25.68
C MET A 241 4.54 -6.04 24.87
N GLN A 242 4.83 -4.74 24.95
CA GLN A 242 4.13 -3.72 24.18
C GLN A 242 4.24 -3.93 22.67
N LEU A 243 5.46 -4.24 22.21
CA LEU A 243 5.74 -4.49 20.79
C LEU A 243 5.00 -5.74 20.30
N THR A 244 5.01 -6.82 21.08
CA THR A 244 4.28 -8.05 20.77
C THR A 244 2.76 -7.81 20.77
N GLY A 245 2.25 -7.03 21.73
CA GLY A 245 0.84 -6.61 21.78
C GLY A 245 0.40 -5.85 20.52
N MET A 246 1.20 -4.89 20.06
CA MET A 246 0.97 -4.16 18.81
C MET A 246 0.99 -5.09 17.59
N GLN A 247 1.90 -6.06 17.53
CA GLN A 247 1.96 -7.04 16.44
C GLN A 247 0.72 -7.93 16.40
N ILE A 248 0.24 -8.41 17.55
CA ILE A 248 -1.01 -9.17 17.67
C ILE A 248 -2.17 -8.34 17.12
N LEU A 249 -2.32 -7.09 17.56
CA LEU A 249 -3.39 -6.20 17.12
C LEU A 249 -3.33 -5.94 15.61
N LEU A 250 -2.13 -5.70 15.06
CA LEU A 250 -1.96 -5.52 13.63
C LEU A 250 -2.38 -6.77 12.85
N LYS A 251 -1.96 -7.96 13.29
CA LYS A 251 -2.35 -9.23 12.67
C LYS A 251 -3.85 -9.48 12.72
N LEU A 252 -4.48 -9.29 13.88
CA LEU A 252 -5.93 -9.39 14.06
C LEU A 252 -6.69 -8.43 13.14
N SER A 253 -6.17 -7.22 12.97
CA SER A 253 -6.80 -6.18 12.15
C SER A 253 -6.88 -6.51 10.65
N TYR A 254 -6.18 -7.55 10.16
CA TYR A 254 -6.28 -8.00 8.77
C TYR A 254 -7.62 -8.65 8.45
N ASP A 255 -8.22 -9.33 9.43
CA ASP A 255 -9.57 -9.86 9.31
C ASP A 255 -10.62 -8.75 9.49
N LYS A 256 -11.65 -8.74 8.63
CA LYS A 256 -12.66 -7.66 8.62
C LYS A 256 -13.57 -7.71 9.85
N ASN A 257 -13.89 -8.90 10.35
CA ASN A 257 -14.76 -9.06 11.52
C ASN A 257 -14.02 -8.66 12.80
N ASN A 258 -12.78 -9.11 12.95
CA ASN A 258 -11.90 -8.68 14.04
C ASN A 258 -11.69 -7.16 14.02
N LEU A 259 -11.41 -6.57 12.85
CA LEU A 259 -11.27 -5.13 12.70
C LEU A 259 -12.54 -4.39 13.12
N PHE A 260 -13.72 -4.90 12.76
CA PHE A 260 -15.00 -4.35 13.22
C PHE A 260 -15.14 -4.41 14.74
N LEU A 261 -14.85 -5.56 15.37
CA LEU A 261 -14.92 -5.71 16.83
C LEU A 261 -13.93 -4.79 17.55
N MET A 262 -12.69 -4.71 17.06
CA MET A 262 -11.66 -3.81 17.59
C MET A 262 -12.04 -2.33 17.45
N SER A 263 -12.74 -1.95 16.38
CA SER A 263 -13.17 -0.56 16.14
C SER A 263 -14.40 -0.14 16.94
N ASN A 264 -15.19 -1.09 17.43
CA ASN A 264 -16.43 -0.86 18.19
C ASN A 264 -16.38 -1.49 19.59
N THR A 265 -15.18 -1.76 20.10
CA THR A 265 -15.00 -2.37 21.41
C THR A 265 -15.48 -1.42 22.50
N ASP A 266 -16.08 -1.97 23.56
CA ASP A 266 -16.46 -1.23 24.78
C ASP A 266 -15.25 -0.79 25.61
N ASP A 267 -14.02 -1.11 25.17
CA ASP A 267 -12.76 -0.61 25.73
C ASP A 267 -12.27 0.65 24.97
N PRO A 268 -12.75 1.86 25.30
CA PRO A 268 -12.25 3.10 24.72
C PRO A 268 -10.76 3.32 25.05
N ALA A 269 -10.16 2.55 25.96
CA ALA A 269 -8.75 2.69 26.27
C ALA A 269 -7.82 2.08 25.21
N LEU A 270 -8.28 1.19 24.32
CA LEU A 270 -7.39 0.54 23.35
C LEU A 270 -6.71 1.57 22.43
N ILE A 271 -7.49 2.49 21.86
CA ILE A 271 -6.97 3.51 20.94
C ILE A 271 -6.16 4.54 21.71
N ASN A 272 -6.64 4.98 22.88
CA ASN A 272 -5.87 5.84 23.77
C ASN A 272 -4.51 5.23 24.14
N LYS A 273 -4.42 3.92 24.39
CA LYS A 273 -3.15 3.22 24.64
C LYS A 273 -2.26 3.20 23.39
N ILE A 274 -2.81 2.90 22.22
CA ILE A 274 -2.06 2.94 20.94
C ILE A 274 -1.52 4.35 20.68
N VAL A 275 -2.36 5.37 20.77
CA VAL A 275 -2.01 6.79 20.60
C VAL A 275 -1.00 7.23 21.66
N ALA A 276 -1.17 6.82 22.92
CA ALA A 276 -0.24 7.12 24.00
C ALA A 276 1.13 6.47 23.74
N LEU A 277 1.20 5.24 23.20
CA LEU A 277 2.48 4.58 22.90
C LEU A 277 3.25 5.27 21.77
N ILE A 278 2.56 5.70 20.70
CA ILE A 278 3.22 6.42 19.60
C ILE A 278 3.65 7.85 20.02
N THR A 279 2.89 8.50 20.91
CA THR A 279 3.15 9.88 21.35
C THR A 279 4.07 10.00 22.57
N SER A 280 4.00 9.09 23.55
CA SER A 280 4.76 9.18 24.82
C SER A 280 6.27 9.13 24.60
N LYS A 281 6.68 8.45 23.54
CA LYS A 281 8.07 8.31 23.11
C LYS A 281 8.41 9.21 21.93
N GLY A 282 7.59 10.19 21.57
CA GLY A 282 7.87 11.12 20.46
C GLY A 282 9.19 11.89 20.63
N SER A 283 9.64 12.13 21.86
CA SER A 283 10.98 12.68 22.14
C SER A 283 12.12 11.71 21.82
N LEU A 284 11.86 10.40 21.80
CA LEU A 284 12.79 9.38 21.33
C LEU A 284 12.90 9.33 19.81
N HIS A 285 11.95 9.89 19.05
CA HIS A 285 12.03 9.93 17.59
C HIS A 285 13.39 10.49 17.11
N LYS A 286 13.87 11.57 17.74
CA LYS A 286 15.18 12.17 17.41
C LYS A 286 16.39 11.50 18.08
N LYS A 287 16.20 10.79 19.20
CA LYS A 287 17.31 10.24 20.01
C LYS A 287 17.57 8.75 19.76
N GLN A 288 16.53 7.99 19.44
CA GLN A 288 16.52 6.53 19.27
C GLN A 288 15.54 6.16 18.13
N HIS A 289 15.78 6.69 16.93
CA HIS A 289 14.88 6.56 15.78
C HIS A 289 14.46 5.10 15.51
N ASN A 290 15.40 4.16 15.48
CA ASN A 290 15.11 2.75 15.18
C ASN A 290 14.16 2.11 16.20
N GLU A 291 14.38 2.37 17.49
CA GLU A 291 13.56 1.79 18.55
C GLU A 291 12.16 2.38 18.60
N TRP A 292 12.05 3.68 18.35
CA TRP A 292 10.77 4.37 18.29
C TRP A 292 9.99 4.02 17.01
N SER A 293 10.67 3.99 15.87
CA SER A 293 10.09 3.74 14.54
C SER A 293 9.37 2.39 14.50
N CYS A 294 9.94 1.34 15.07
CA CYS A 294 9.28 0.03 15.13
C CYS A 294 7.91 0.09 15.85
N MET A 295 7.81 0.84 16.95
CA MET A 295 6.56 0.99 17.70
C MET A 295 5.58 1.93 16.99
N ALA A 296 6.07 3.05 16.45
CA ALA A 296 5.30 4.02 15.68
C ALA A 296 4.71 3.38 14.41
N GLU A 297 5.50 2.58 13.70
CA GLU A 297 5.10 1.91 12.48
C GLU A 297 3.91 0.97 12.70
N LEU A 298 3.99 0.12 13.73
CA LEU A 298 2.89 -0.77 14.08
C LEU A 298 1.62 0.02 14.46
N GLY A 299 1.77 1.02 15.33
CA GLY A 299 0.65 1.86 15.77
C GLY A 299 -0.02 2.60 14.61
N VAL A 300 0.76 3.29 13.77
CA VAL A 300 0.28 4.05 12.62
C VAL A 300 -0.38 3.13 11.57
N LYS A 301 0.15 1.92 11.34
CA LYS A 301 -0.49 0.92 10.46
C LYS A 301 -1.85 0.50 11.01
N ILE A 302 -1.96 0.19 12.30
CA ILE A 302 -3.24 -0.16 12.96
C ILE A 302 -4.25 0.99 12.81
N LEU A 303 -3.86 2.22 13.15
CA LEU A 303 -4.73 3.41 13.02
C LEU A 303 -5.19 3.62 11.58
N SER A 304 -4.28 3.49 10.62
CA SER A 304 -4.61 3.62 9.19
C SER A 304 -5.58 2.54 8.70
N ARG A 305 -5.49 1.31 9.25
CA ARG A 305 -6.43 0.23 8.96
C ARG A 305 -7.81 0.49 9.53
N PHE A 306 -7.91 0.97 10.77
CA PHE A 306 -9.18 1.43 11.33
C PHE A 306 -9.83 2.49 10.43
N MET A 307 -9.04 3.45 9.92
CA MET A 307 -9.56 4.48 9.02
C MET A 307 -10.11 3.93 7.71
N ARG A 308 -9.48 2.92 7.10
CA ARG A 308 -9.98 2.31 5.86
C ARG A 308 -11.35 1.64 6.04
N PHE A 309 -11.61 1.08 7.22
CA PHE A 309 -12.89 0.47 7.53
C PHE A 309 -14.01 1.50 7.74
N MET A 310 -13.66 2.74 8.13
CA MET A 310 -14.60 3.80 8.49
C MET A 310 -15.02 4.72 7.32
N TYR A 311 -14.87 4.33 6.05
CA TYR A 311 -15.23 5.15 4.86
C TYR A 311 -16.75 5.25 4.58
N GLY A 312 -17.59 5.14 5.61
CA GLY A 312 -19.03 5.38 5.50
C GLY A 312 -19.37 6.85 5.83
N PRO A 313 -20.23 7.53 5.04
CA PRO A 313 -20.60 8.95 5.23
C PRO A 313 -21.38 9.26 6.53
N THR A 314 -21.62 8.27 7.39
CA THR A 314 -22.47 8.38 8.58
C THR A 314 -21.75 8.12 9.92
N LYS A 315 -20.42 8.00 9.94
CA LYS A 315 -19.66 7.65 11.16
C LYS A 315 -18.67 8.71 11.64
N SER A 316 -19.01 10.00 11.47
CA SER A 316 -18.32 11.11 12.16
C SER A 316 -18.40 11.00 13.70
N ASN A 317 -19.34 10.23 14.23
CA ASN A 317 -19.52 10.00 15.67
C ASN A 317 -18.76 8.79 16.23
N ASN A 318 -17.77 8.24 15.52
CA ASN A 318 -16.97 7.16 16.11
C ASN A 318 -15.97 7.76 17.13
N ILE A 319 -16.11 7.36 18.40
CA ILE A 319 -15.23 7.73 19.51
C ILE A 319 -13.75 7.58 19.11
N LEU A 320 -13.42 6.51 18.39
CA LEU A 320 -12.07 6.21 17.89
C LEU A 320 -11.49 7.31 16.99
N TRP A 321 -12.31 7.91 16.14
CA TRP A 321 -11.87 8.98 15.25
C TRP A 321 -11.71 10.30 16.00
N HIS A 322 -12.68 10.62 16.87
CA HIS A 322 -12.64 11.81 17.71
C HIS A 322 -11.38 11.85 18.58
N GLU A 323 -10.96 10.73 19.17
CA GLU A 323 -9.74 10.67 19.99
C GLU A 323 -8.46 11.04 19.20
N ILE A 324 -8.34 10.57 17.96
CA ILE A 324 -7.17 10.86 17.12
C ILE A 324 -7.23 12.29 16.60
N SER A 325 -8.39 12.72 16.09
CA SER A 325 -8.57 14.04 15.49
C SER A 325 -8.55 15.18 16.49
N THR A 326 -8.79 14.91 17.78
CA THR A 326 -8.69 15.90 18.88
C THR A 326 -7.35 15.89 19.62
N SER A 327 -6.46 14.95 19.32
CA SER A 327 -5.15 14.85 19.98
C SER A 327 -4.06 15.60 19.20
N SER A 328 -3.76 16.83 19.63
CA SER A 328 -2.65 17.63 19.07
C SER A 328 -1.29 16.90 19.14
N LYS A 329 -1.04 16.12 20.20
CA LYS A 329 0.18 15.29 20.30
C LYS A 329 0.23 14.20 19.23
N ALA A 330 -0.91 13.58 18.90
CA ALA A 330 -0.97 12.58 17.85
C ALA A 330 -0.73 13.20 16.47
N ILE A 331 -1.36 14.35 16.19
CA ILE A 331 -1.15 15.12 14.96
C ILE A 331 0.33 15.49 14.81
N GLY A 332 0.93 16.13 15.82
CA GLY A 332 2.35 16.51 15.79
C GLY A 332 3.31 15.33 15.67
N THR A 333 2.94 14.16 16.21
CA THR A 333 3.73 12.93 16.02
C THR A 333 3.68 12.46 14.56
N LEU A 334 2.50 12.46 13.94
CA LEU A 334 2.32 12.11 12.52
C LEU A 334 3.01 13.11 11.59
N GLU A 335 3.00 14.40 11.91
CA GLU A 335 3.74 15.44 11.18
C GLU A 335 5.24 15.19 11.27
N SER A 336 5.76 14.90 12.47
CA SER A 336 7.19 14.62 12.65
C SER A 336 7.68 13.43 11.80
N ILE A 337 6.82 12.45 11.53
CA ILE A 337 7.12 11.32 10.63
C ILE A 337 7.32 11.80 9.19
N LEU A 338 6.52 12.77 8.73
CA LEU A 338 6.64 13.30 7.37
C LEU A 338 7.94 14.09 7.20
N GLU A 339 8.29 14.89 8.20
CA GLU A 339 9.52 15.71 8.25
C GLU A 339 10.80 14.89 8.50
N CYS A 340 10.70 13.62 8.86
CA CYS A 340 11.86 12.79 9.20
C CYS A 340 12.44 12.06 7.98
N ASP A 341 13.73 12.29 7.69
CA ASP A 341 14.44 11.64 6.57
C ASP A 341 14.73 10.15 6.81
N GLN A 342 14.76 9.70 8.06
CA GLN A 342 15.01 8.31 8.42
C GLN A 342 13.74 7.45 8.44
N CYS A 343 12.56 8.07 8.47
CA CYS A 343 11.29 7.35 8.42
C CYS A 343 11.07 6.75 7.03
N ASP A 344 10.74 5.46 6.99
CA ASP A 344 10.49 4.79 5.73
C ASP A 344 9.24 5.32 5.01
N SER A 345 9.22 5.12 3.70
CA SER A 345 8.15 5.61 2.82
C SER A 345 6.81 4.92 3.06
N VAL A 346 6.79 3.69 3.57
CA VAL A 346 5.55 2.99 3.95
C VAL A 346 4.93 3.67 5.17
N LEU A 347 5.71 4.01 6.18
CA LEU A 347 5.27 4.73 7.37
C LEU A 347 4.74 6.12 7.00
N LYS A 348 5.50 6.89 6.20
CA LYS A 348 5.05 8.19 5.66
C LYS A 348 3.71 8.06 4.91
N LYS A 349 3.54 7.00 4.09
CA LYS A 349 2.28 6.74 3.36
C LYS A 349 1.08 6.56 4.29
N HIS A 350 1.26 5.86 5.41
CA HIS A 350 0.20 5.66 6.39
C HIS A 350 -0.09 6.94 7.17
N ALA A 351 0.94 7.71 7.54
CA ALA A 351 0.80 9.01 8.19
C ALA A 351 0.03 10.01 7.32
N ILE A 352 0.39 10.16 6.03
CA ILE A 352 -0.33 11.01 5.06
C ILE A 352 -1.81 10.62 4.98
N ARG A 353 -2.11 9.32 4.93
CA ARG A 353 -3.50 8.85 4.85
C ARG A 353 -4.31 9.27 6.06
N ILE A 354 -3.70 9.21 7.25
CA ILE A 354 -4.35 9.63 8.50
C ILE A 354 -4.54 11.15 8.49
N LEU A 355 -3.46 11.90 8.28
CA LEU A 355 -3.46 13.37 8.30
C LEU A 355 -4.42 13.95 7.25
N LYS A 356 -4.48 13.39 6.04
CA LYS A 356 -5.47 13.79 5.02
C LYS A 356 -6.89 13.73 5.57
N ARG A 357 -7.25 12.65 6.27
CA ARG A 357 -8.58 12.50 6.84
C ARG A 357 -8.84 13.53 7.94
N ILE A 358 -7.83 13.82 8.76
CA ILE A 358 -7.94 14.79 9.86
C ILE A 358 -8.15 16.18 9.25
N PHE A 359 -7.34 16.52 8.26
CA PHE A 359 -7.38 17.77 7.52
C PHE A 359 -8.74 18.03 6.85
N MET A 360 -9.35 17.00 6.25
CA MET A 360 -10.66 17.13 5.59
C MET A 360 -11.84 17.17 6.58
N ASP A 361 -11.61 16.86 7.86
CA ASP A 361 -12.65 16.92 8.89
C ASP A 361 -12.68 18.30 9.55
N THR A 362 -13.73 19.06 9.25
CA THR A 362 -13.97 20.41 9.81
C THR A 362 -14.16 20.43 11.32
N SER A 363 -14.43 19.28 11.96
CA SER A 363 -14.58 19.12 13.42
C SER A 363 -13.28 18.72 14.14
N SER A 364 -12.18 18.54 13.41
CA SER A 364 -10.89 18.17 13.99
C SER A 364 -10.25 19.30 14.80
N ALA A 365 -9.37 18.95 15.75
CA ALA A 365 -8.55 19.92 16.50
C ALA A 365 -7.32 20.41 15.71
N MET A 366 -7.22 20.10 14.42
CA MET A 366 -6.11 20.51 13.57
C MET A 366 -6.17 22.03 13.38
N GLY A 367 -5.28 22.73 14.09
CA GLY A 367 -5.18 24.18 14.04
C GLY A 367 -4.66 24.68 12.69
N GLU A 368 -4.77 25.98 12.46
CA GLU A 368 -4.27 26.61 11.23
C GLU A 368 -2.79 26.31 10.99
N GLY A 369 -1.94 26.45 12.01
CA GLY A 369 -0.51 26.11 11.90
C GLY A 369 -0.20 24.63 11.64
N ASP A 370 -1.07 23.70 12.07
CA ASP A 370 -0.92 22.27 11.74
C ASP A 370 -1.30 22.02 10.27
N ARG A 371 -2.33 22.71 9.78
CA ARG A 371 -2.75 22.65 8.37
C ARG A 371 -1.67 23.17 7.43
N GLU A 372 -1.08 24.32 7.76
CA GLU A 372 0.04 24.89 7.00
C GLU A 372 1.24 23.95 6.97
N ARG A 373 1.64 23.36 8.11
CA ARG A 373 2.73 22.38 8.17
C ARG A 373 2.45 21.12 7.37
N PHE A 374 1.22 20.62 7.40
CA PHE A 374 0.83 19.47 6.60
C PHE A 374 0.87 19.78 5.10
N ILE A 375 0.37 20.94 4.67
CA ILE A 375 0.46 21.39 3.27
C ILE A 375 1.92 21.55 2.84
N GLY A 376 2.75 22.20 3.66
CA GLY A 376 4.18 22.35 3.43
C GLY A 376 4.88 21.00 3.30
N SER A 377 4.63 20.06 4.20
CA SER A 377 5.18 18.69 4.14
C SER A 377 4.75 17.96 2.87
N LEU A 378 3.49 18.12 2.44
CA LEU A 378 3.01 17.54 1.19
C LEU A 378 3.70 18.17 -0.03
N MET A 379 3.89 19.49 -0.05
CA MET A 379 4.63 20.16 -1.12
C MET A 379 6.06 19.68 -1.15
N ASP A 380 6.76 19.68 -0.02
CA ASP A 380 8.18 19.34 0.04
C ASP A 380 8.41 17.89 -0.41
N MET A 381 7.54 16.96 0.01
CA MET A 381 7.60 15.57 -0.43
C MET A 381 7.23 15.37 -1.90
N SER A 382 6.21 16.08 -2.41
CA SER A 382 5.61 15.80 -3.72
C SER A 382 6.21 16.61 -4.85
N LEU A 383 6.82 17.76 -4.54
CA LEU A 383 7.24 18.77 -5.51
C LEU A 383 8.74 19.04 -5.51
N HIS A 384 9.50 18.61 -4.50
CA HIS A 384 10.95 18.70 -4.60
C HIS A 384 11.52 17.64 -5.55
N ASN A 385 12.17 18.14 -6.60
CA ASN A 385 13.13 17.37 -7.37
C ASN A 385 14.35 17.19 -6.49
N SER A 386 14.58 15.98 -5.99
CA SER A 386 15.92 15.58 -5.61
C SER A 386 16.78 15.74 -6.87
N ASN A 387 17.59 16.80 -6.93
CA ASN A 387 18.55 17.10 -8.01
C ASN A 387 19.69 16.05 -8.11
N GLY A 388 19.43 14.79 -7.75
CA GLY A 388 20.37 13.69 -7.83
C GLY A 388 19.70 12.50 -8.48
N ASP A 389 20.23 12.10 -9.64
CA ASP A 389 20.08 10.81 -10.30
C ASP A 389 18.75 10.07 -10.13
N PHE A 390 17.90 10.17 -11.16
CA PHE A 390 16.71 9.34 -11.39
C PHE A 390 16.97 7.82 -11.43
N GLN A 391 18.20 7.37 -11.15
CA GLN A 391 18.56 5.95 -11.16
C GLN A 391 18.24 5.22 -9.85
N ASN A 392 17.82 5.91 -8.77
CA ASN A 392 17.61 5.28 -7.45
C ASN A 392 16.27 5.57 -6.75
N LEU A 393 15.26 6.14 -7.43
CA LEU A 393 13.92 6.19 -6.82
C LEU A 393 13.33 4.76 -6.80
N ALA A 394 13.46 4.08 -5.67
CA ALA A 394 12.64 2.90 -5.38
C ALA A 394 11.15 3.27 -5.57
N GLY A 395 10.34 2.43 -6.21
CA GLY A 395 8.94 2.73 -6.57
C GLY A 395 8.02 3.19 -5.43
N VAL A 396 8.46 3.04 -4.18
CA VAL A 396 7.73 3.53 -2.99
C VAL A 396 7.81 5.07 -2.84
N ASP A 397 8.91 5.71 -3.23
CA ASP A 397 9.04 7.18 -3.15
C ASP A 397 8.18 7.88 -4.21
N LEU A 398 8.12 7.31 -5.41
CA LEU A 398 7.26 7.79 -6.49
C LEU A 398 5.77 7.62 -6.16
N ALA A 399 5.39 6.52 -5.50
CA ALA A 399 4.03 6.32 -5.02
C ALA A 399 3.62 7.39 -3.97
N LEU A 400 4.55 7.85 -3.15
CA LEU A 400 4.32 8.96 -2.21
C LEU A 400 4.11 10.28 -2.95
N LYS A 401 4.96 10.60 -3.94
CA LYS A 401 4.81 11.81 -4.77
C LYS A 401 3.45 11.86 -5.45
N LYS A 402 3.05 10.76 -6.12
CA LYS A 402 1.73 10.65 -6.78
C LYS A 402 0.57 10.83 -5.79
N GLN A 403 0.67 10.23 -4.61
CA GLN A 403 -0.35 10.36 -3.57
C GLN A 403 -0.43 11.78 -3.04
N GLY A 404 0.70 12.42 -2.75
CA GLY A 404 0.74 13.79 -2.25
C GLY A 404 0.24 14.81 -3.27
N LEU A 405 0.61 14.68 -4.55
CA LEU A 405 0.03 15.48 -5.65
C LEU A 405 -1.49 15.33 -5.75
N SER A 406 -2.01 14.11 -5.64
CA SER A 406 -3.47 13.89 -5.65
C SER A 406 -4.17 14.58 -4.49
N ILE A 407 -3.54 14.63 -3.32
CA ILE A 407 -4.09 15.31 -2.14
C ILE A 407 -4.02 16.82 -2.31
N LEU A 408 -2.87 17.36 -2.74
CA LEU A 408 -2.70 18.79 -3.02
C LEU A 408 -3.71 19.28 -4.07
N LYS A 409 -3.94 18.51 -5.13
CA LYS A 409 -5.00 18.78 -6.12
C LYS A 409 -6.38 18.90 -5.47
N GLU A 410 -6.76 17.91 -4.65
CA GLU A 410 -8.06 17.88 -3.97
C GLU A 410 -8.22 19.06 -3.00
N ILE A 411 -7.15 19.43 -2.29
CA ILE A 411 -7.11 20.59 -1.41
C ILE A 411 -7.24 21.89 -2.21
N TYR A 412 -6.51 22.02 -3.32
CA TYR A 412 -6.48 23.21 -4.17
C TYR A 412 -7.85 23.50 -4.80
N LEU A 413 -8.50 22.48 -5.37
CA LEU A 413 -9.84 22.57 -5.96
C LEU A 413 -10.96 22.64 -4.90
N ASN A 414 -10.58 22.65 -3.63
CA ASN A 414 -11.34 22.91 -2.41
C ASN A 414 -12.20 24.20 -2.43
N PRO A 415 -13.53 24.24 -2.67
CA PRO A 415 -14.29 25.50 -2.59
C PRO A 415 -14.26 26.17 -1.20
N SER A 416 -13.99 25.44 -0.12
CA SER A 416 -13.92 26.02 1.25
C SER A 416 -12.59 26.67 1.60
N SER A 417 -11.70 26.89 0.61
CA SER A 417 -10.42 27.61 0.74
C SER A 417 -9.57 27.24 1.95
N ILE A 418 -9.26 25.95 2.10
CA ILE A 418 -8.39 25.46 3.19
C ILE A 418 -6.91 25.81 2.92
N MET A 419 -6.55 26.01 1.65
CA MET A 419 -5.22 26.41 1.23
C MET A 419 -5.11 27.93 1.09
N GLY A 420 -4.16 28.53 1.80
CA GLY A 420 -3.87 29.96 1.71
C GLY A 420 -3.39 30.38 0.31
N GLU A 421 -3.55 31.65 -0.03
CA GLU A 421 -3.19 32.19 -1.34
C GLU A 421 -1.71 31.97 -1.69
N GLY A 422 -0.79 32.26 -0.76
CA GLY A 422 0.64 32.04 -0.98
C GLY A 422 1.00 30.56 -1.21
N ASP A 423 0.34 29.64 -0.52
CA ASP A 423 0.52 28.20 -0.74
C ASP A 423 0.02 27.77 -2.11
N ARG A 424 -1.13 28.32 -2.57
CA ARG A 424 -1.67 28.05 -3.91
C ARG A 424 -0.70 28.51 -5.00
N GLU A 425 -0.13 29.69 -4.86
CA GLU A 425 0.88 30.21 -5.80
C GLU A 425 2.14 29.34 -5.80
N ARG A 426 2.66 29.00 -4.61
CA ARG A 426 3.83 28.12 -4.47
C ARG A 426 3.57 26.73 -5.07
N PHE A 427 2.37 26.18 -4.90
CA PHE A 427 1.97 24.90 -5.48
C PHE A 427 2.01 24.95 -7.02
N ILE A 428 1.37 25.97 -7.62
CA ILE A 428 1.34 26.13 -9.08
C ILE A 428 2.76 26.31 -9.62
N GLY A 429 3.55 27.21 -9.02
CA GLY A 429 4.92 27.47 -9.44
C GLY A 429 5.79 26.22 -9.37
N SER A 430 5.76 25.50 -8.25
CA SER A 430 6.56 24.27 -8.08
C SER A 430 6.10 23.14 -8.99
N LEU A 431 4.79 23.00 -9.22
CA LEU A 431 4.24 22.01 -10.14
C LEU A 431 4.59 22.34 -11.60
N MET A 432 4.59 23.62 -11.96
CA MET A 432 5.06 24.12 -13.25
C MET A 432 6.55 23.83 -13.41
N ASP A 433 7.39 24.18 -12.45
CA ASP A 433 8.84 23.91 -12.52
C ASP A 433 9.12 22.41 -12.63
N MET A 434 8.40 21.58 -11.86
CA MET A 434 8.47 20.13 -11.95
C MET A 434 8.09 19.62 -13.33
N PHE A 435 6.96 20.06 -13.88
CA PHE A 435 6.47 19.63 -15.20
C PHE A 435 7.38 20.12 -16.34
N LEU A 436 7.81 21.38 -16.28
CA LEU A 436 8.62 22.08 -17.27
C LEU A 436 10.12 21.78 -17.16
N ASP A 437 10.56 20.97 -16.20
CA ASP A 437 11.95 20.56 -16.07
C ASP A 437 12.44 19.87 -17.36
N ASN A 438 13.24 20.61 -18.12
CA ASN A 438 13.75 20.25 -19.44
C ASN A 438 14.95 19.31 -19.40
N SER A 439 15.44 18.93 -18.21
CA SER A 439 16.51 17.92 -18.08
C SER A 439 16.18 16.59 -18.76
N LYS A 440 14.89 16.32 -19.03
CA LYS A 440 14.40 15.05 -19.56
C LYS A 440 14.13 15.03 -21.07
N GLY A 441 14.33 16.15 -21.79
CA GLY A 441 14.12 16.21 -23.26
C GLY A 441 12.75 15.67 -23.67
N ASP A 442 12.73 14.43 -24.16
CA ASP A 442 11.56 13.63 -24.56
C ASP A 442 11.04 12.73 -23.42
N PHE A 443 9.77 12.93 -23.01
CA PHE A 443 9.13 12.15 -21.97
C PHE A 443 8.85 10.70 -22.38
N GLY A 444 8.83 10.38 -23.68
CA GLY A 444 8.63 9.03 -24.21
C GLY A 444 9.71 8.03 -23.79
N ASN A 445 10.90 8.50 -23.43
CA ASN A 445 12.01 7.65 -22.97
C ASN A 445 12.02 7.41 -21.45
N LEU A 446 11.02 7.92 -20.72
CA LEU A 446 10.95 7.75 -19.28
C LEU A 446 10.47 6.34 -18.89
N PRO A 447 10.93 5.81 -17.74
CA PRO A 447 10.34 4.61 -17.14
C PRO A 447 8.82 4.78 -16.97
N GLY A 448 8.06 3.68 -17.10
CA GLY A 448 6.59 3.74 -17.06
C GLY A 448 6.01 4.44 -15.83
N GLU A 449 6.65 4.30 -14.66
CA GLU A 449 6.17 4.97 -13.45
C GLU A 449 6.38 6.50 -13.48
N ASP A 450 7.52 6.98 -14.00
CA ASP A 450 7.84 8.41 -14.16
C ASP A 450 6.95 9.05 -15.23
N LEU A 451 6.67 8.31 -16.30
CA LEU A 451 5.75 8.70 -17.35
C LEU A 451 4.34 8.95 -16.78
N ASP A 452 3.87 8.07 -15.91
CA ASP A 452 2.58 8.22 -15.24
C ASP A 452 2.56 9.43 -14.29
N LEU A 453 3.67 9.77 -13.65
CA LEU A 453 3.78 11.00 -12.86
C LEU A 453 3.63 12.24 -13.76
N LYS A 454 4.32 12.27 -14.90
CA LYS A 454 4.21 13.39 -15.87
C LYS A 454 2.80 13.56 -16.42
N LYS A 455 2.08 12.47 -16.68
CA LYS A 455 0.66 12.53 -17.05
C LYS A 455 -0.22 13.09 -15.92
N GLN A 456 0.07 12.71 -14.68
CA GLN A 456 -0.65 13.22 -13.52
C GLN A 456 -0.40 14.72 -13.33
N GLU A 457 0.85 15.18 -13.43
CA GLU A 457 1.22 16.60 -13.39
C GLU A 457 0.47 17.41 -14.44
N LEU A 458 0.51 16.96 -15.70
CA LEU A 458 -0.21 17.59 -16.81
C LEU A 458 -1.73 17.66 -16.55
N SER A 459 -2.32 16.55 -16.11
CA SER A 459 -3.75 16.49 -15.79
C SER A 459 -4.14 17.47 -14.68
N ILE A 460 -3.29 17.66 -13.66
CA ILE A 460 -3.53 18.61 -12.57
C ILE A 460 -3.45 20.04 -13.11
N LEU A 461 -2.37 20.39 -13.82
CA LEU A 461 -2.18 21.74 -14.39
C LEU A 461 -3.31 22.11 -15.35
N LYS A 462 -3.75 21.17 -16.19
CA LYS A 462 -4.89 21.35 -17.08
C LYS A 462 -6.18 21.65 -16.31
N GLU A 463 -6.48 20.90 -15.26
CA GLU A 463 -7.68 21.15 -14.44
C GLU A 463 -7.64 22.51 -13.75
N ILE A 464 -6.48 22.91 -13.22
CA ILE A 464 -6.27 24.24 -12.64
C ILE A 464 -6.45 25.33 -13.72
N CYS A 465 -5.86 25.15 -14.90
CA CYS A 465 -5.96 26.10 -16.01
C CYS A 465 -7.41 26.29 -16.50
N MET A 466 -8.23 25.23 -16.43
CA MET A 466 -9.65 25.27 -16.78
C MET A 466 -10.55 25.88 -15.70
N ASP A 467 -10.08 25.97 -14.46
CA ASP A 467 -10.87 26.50 -13.36
C ASP A 467 -10.89 28.03 -13.36
N PRO A 468 -12.06 28.68 -13.54
CA PRO A 468 -12.18 30.13 -13.47
C PRO A 468 -11.86 30.71 -12.09
N SER A 469 -11.94 29.90 -11.02
CA SER A 469 -11.52 30.30 -9.67
C SER A 469 -10.03 30.03 -9.37
N SER A 470 -9.25 29.57 -10.36
CA SER A 470 -7.83 29.32 -10.15
C SER A 470 -7.05 30.61 -9.89
N PHE A 471 -6.10 30.50 -8.97
CA PHE A 471 -5.06 31.52 -8.71
C PHE A 471 -3.92 31.45 -9.72
N MET A 472 -4.10 30.74 -10.83
CA MET A 472 -3.08 30.67 -11.88
C MET A 472 -3.00 32.04 -12.57
N GLY A 473 -1.94 32.78 -12.27
CA GLY A 473 -1.68 34.09 -12.87
C GLY A 473 -1.59 34.01 -14.39
N GLU A 474 -1.88 35.12 -15.08
CA GLU A 474 -1.88 35.17 -16.56
C GLU A 474 -0.53 34.72 -17.14
N GLY A 475 0.59 35.12 -16.52
CA GLY A 475 1.94 34.73 -16.96
C GLY A 475 2.18 33.23 -16.89
N ASP A 476 1.80 32.56 -15.81
CA ASP A 476 2.00 31.10 -15.68
C ASP A 476 1.01 30.33 -16.57
N ARG A 477 -0.22 30.82 -16.69
CA ARG A 477 -1.21 30.29 -17.64
C ARG A 477 -0.67 30.35 -19.06
N GLU A 478 -0.06 31.47 -19.44
CA GLU A 478 0.53 31.65 -20.75
C GLU A 478 1.73 30.73 -21.00
N LYS A 479 2.64 30.57 -20.02
CA LYS A 479 3.75 29.61 -20.11
C LYS A 479 3.26 28.17 -20.29
N PHE A 480 2.24 27.77 -19.51
CA PHE A 480 1.66 26.44 -19.60
C PHE A 480 1.03 26.18 -20.97
N ILE A 481 0.22 27.12 -21.46
CA ILE A 481 -0.38 27.06 -22.80
C ILE A 481 0.71 26.99 -23.88
N GLY A 482 1.78 27.80 -23.76
CA GLY A 482 2.89 27.75 -24.71
C GLY A 482 3.58 26.40 -24.74
N THR A 483 3.76 25.77 -23.58
CA THR A 483 4.33 24.42 -23.50
C THR A 483 3.39 23.39 -24.14
N LEU A 484 2.08 23.49 -23.94
CA LEU A 484 1.11 22.62 -24.62
C LEU A 484 1.14 22.80 -26.14
N MET A 485 1.24 24.04 -26.62
CA MET A 485 1.34 24.33 -28.05
C MET A 485 2.63 23.77 -28.66
N ASP A 486 3.76 23.91 -27.98
CA ASP A 486 5.05 23.36 -28.41
C ASP A 486 5.04 21.82 -28.42
N MET A 487 4.48 21.19 -27.38
CA MET A 487 4.26 19.74 -27.36
C MET A 487 3.39 19.27 -28.53
N PHE A 488 2.33 20.02 -28.83
CA PHE A 488 1.37 19.66 -29.86
C PHE A 488 1.87 19.93 -31.29
N LEU A 489 2.55 21.05 -31.55
CA LEU A 489 2.97 21.43 -32.91
C LEU A 489 4.36 20.93 -33.28
N HIS A 490 5.22 20.68 -32.30
CA HIS A 490 6.64 20.36 -32.52
C HIS A 490 7.06 19.04 -31.89
N ASN A 491 6.12 18.28 -31.33
CA ASN A 491 6.38 17.00 -30.66
C ASN A 491 7.51 17.10 -29.62
N SER A 492 7.59 18.22 -28.91
CA SER A 492 8.77 18.56 -28.09
C SER A 492 8.95 17.64 -26.87
N LYS A 493 7.93 16.84 -26.53
CA LYS A 493 7.92 15.89 -25.41
C LYS A 493 7.52 14.45 -25.80
N GLY A 494 7.53 14.13 -27.10
CA GLY A 494 7.27 12.79 -27.63
C GLY A 494 5.80 12.50 -27.97
N ASP A 495 5.60 11.52 -28.88
CA ASP A 495 4.33 11.25 -29.57
C ASP A 495 3.12 11.07 -28.63
N LEU A 496 3.39 10.51 -27.43
CA LEU A 496 2.35 10.29 -26.43
C LEU A 496 1.79 11.61 -25.89
N PHE A 497 2.66 12.59 -25.65
CA PHE A 497 2.27 13.91 -25.14
C PHE A 497 1.81 14.85 -26.24
N GLU A 498 2.26 14.67 -27.48
CA GLU A 498 1.79 15.44 -28.64
C GLU A 498 0.26 15.39 -28.77
N LYS A 499 -0.30 14.18 -28.81
CA LYS A 499 -1.76 13.99 -28.87
C LYS A 499 -2.47 14.49 -27.62
N LEU A 500 -1.91 14.18 -26.46
CA LEU A 500 -2.51 14.53 -25.18
C LEU A 500 -2.59 16.06 -25.00
N ALA A 501 -1.53 16.78 -25.36
CA ALA A 501 -1.47 18.23 -25.35
C ALA A 501 -2.50 18.84 -26.29
N GLY A 502 -2.62 18.30 -27.51
CA GLY A 502 -3.64 18.73 -28.46
C GLY A 502 -5.07 18.57 -27.95
N ASP A 503 -5.40 17.39 -27.39
CA ASP A 503 -6.72 17.13 -26.80
C ASP A 503 -6.98 18.02 -25.56
N ASP A 504 -5.95 18.29 -24.74
CA ASP A 504 -6.04 19.17 -23.58
C ASP A 504 -6.27 20.63 -23.98
N LEU A 505 -5.59 21.14 -25.01
CA LEU A 505 -5.82 22.47 -25.59
C LEU A 505 -7.27 22.64 -26.05
N VAL A 506 -7.84 21.65 -26.75
CA VAL A 506 -9.25 21.67 -27.16
C VAL A 506 -10.18 21.82 -25.96
N GLN A 507 -9.91 21.09 -24.86
CA GLN A 507 -10.72 21.18 -23.64
C GLN A 507 -10.56 22.53 -22.92
N ILE A 508 -9.33 23.04 -22.85
CA ILE A 508 -9.02 24.35 -22.27
C ILE A 508 -9.75 25.46 -23.03
N CYS A 509 -9.66 25.50 -24.37
CA CYS A 509 -10.38 26.47 -25.20
C CYS A 509 -11.90 26.43 -24.98
N ARG A 510 -12.46 25.24 -24.75
CA ARG A 510 -13.90 25.07 -24.56
C ARG A 510 -14.38 25.55 -23.19
N ARG A 511 -13.54 25.43 -22.15
CA ARG A 511 -13.95 25.62 -20.75
C ARG A 511 -13.44 26.90 -20.10
N SER A 512 -12.37 27.50 -20.63
CA SER A 512 -11.69 28.65 -20.04
C SER A 512 -11.58 29.79 -21.05
N GLY A 513 -12.37 30.85 -20.85
CA GLY A 513 -12.37 32.03 -21.73
C GLY A 513 -11.04 32.77 -21.74
N SER A 514 -10.41 32.94 -20.57
CA SER A 514 -9.10 33.59 -20.45
C SER A 514 -8.00 32.81 -21.18
N SER A 515 -8.02 31.47 -21.09
CA SER A 515 -7.08 30.62 -21.81
C SER A 515 -7.34 30.65 -23.32
N ALA A 516 -8.61 30.65 -23.75
CA ALA A 516 -8.98 30.78 -25.15
C ALA A 516 -8.48 32.11 -25.75
N THR A 517 -8.59 33.21 -25.01
CA THR A 517 -8.03 34.52 -25.37
C THR A 517 -6.51 34.45 -25.55
N ILE A 518 -5.78 33.83 -24.62
CA ILE A 518 -4.31 33.67 -24.75
C ILE A 518 -3.96 32.88 -26.02
N ILE A 519 -4.68 31.78 -26.27
CA ILE A 519 -4.45 30.92 -27.45
C ILE A 519 -4.71 31.69 -28.74
N LEU A 520 -5.83 32.40 -28.83
CA LEU A 520 -6.18 33.20 -29.99
C LEU A 520 -5.16 34.30 -30.26
N ARG A 521 -4.77 35.03 -29.20
CA ARG A 521 -3.82 36.15 -29.24
C ARG A 521 -2.42 35.74 -29.71
N LYS A 522 -1.91 34.61 -29.20
CA LYS A 522 -0.50 34.21 -29.41
C LYS A 522 -0.28 33.16 -30.48
N TYR A 523 -1.20 32.22 -30.61
CA TYR A 523 -1.01 31.01 -31.42
C TYR A 523 -2.05 30.86 -32.53
N GLY A 524 -2.91 31.86 -32.74
CA GLY A 524 -3.97 31.83 -33.75
C GLY A 524 -3.44 31.59 -35.17
N HIS A 525 -2.32 32.23 -35.54
CA HIS A 525 -1.69 32.03 -36.84
C HIS A 525 -1.07 30.64 -36.97
N ASP A 526 -0.36 30.15 -35.96
CA ASP A 526 0.24 28.80 -35.97
C ASP A 526 -0.84 27.71 -36.17
N ILE A 527 -2.01 27.89 -35.54
CA ILE A 527 -3.16 26.99 -35.71
C ILE A 527 -3.71 27.04 -37.14
N VAL A 528 -3.85 28.25 -37.72
CA VAL A 528 -4.30 28.42 -39.11
C VAL A 528 -3.32 27.78 -40.09
N ASP A 529 -2.03 28.00 -39.89
CA ASP A 529 -0.97 27.43 -40.73
C ASP A 529 -0.93 25.90 -40.62
N CYS A 530 -1.11 25.36 -39.41
CA CYS A 530 -1.25 23.92 -39.19
C CYS A 530 -2.40 23.34 -40.01
N ILE A 531 -3.59 23.95 -39.99
CA ILE A 531 -4.75 23.47 -40.76
C ILE A 531 -4.49 23.60 -42.28
N ALA A 532 -3.84 24.69 -42.70
CA ALA A 532 -3.55 25.00 -44.10
C ALA A 532 -2.54 24.03 -44.74
N ASP A 533 -1.72 23.36 -43.92
CA ASP A 533 -0.68 22.45 -44.37
C ASP A 533 -1.24 21.14 -44.96
N THR A 534 -1.75 21.25 -46.18
CA THR A 534 -2.29 20.15 -46.99
C THR A 534 -1.22 19.44 -47.82
N ARG A 535 -0.01 19.99 -47.87
CA ARG A 535 1.00 19.64 -48.88
C ARG A 535 2.37 19.28 -48.30
N SER A 536 2.67 19.65 -47.06
CA SER A 536 3.95 19.35 -46.43
C SER A 536 3.86 18.13 -45.52
N SER A 537 5.03 17.53 -45.23
CA SER A 537 5.17 16.45 -44.25
C SER A 537 5.29 16.96 -42.80
N VAL A 538 5.10 18.27 -42.57
CA VAL A 538 5.30 18.91 -41.26
C VAL A 538 4.15 18.59 -40.31
N TYR A 539 2.89 18.72 -40.74
CA TYR A 539 1.73 18.41 -39.90
C TYR A 539 0.92 17.21 -40.40
N SER A 540 0.70 16.23 -39.52
CA SER A 540 -0.11 15.05 -39.84
C SER A 540 -1.62 15.36 -39.85
N SER A 541 -2.43 14.44 -40.40
CA SER A 541 -3.91 14.56 -40.35
C SER A 541 -4.45 14.68 -38.92
N MET A 542 -3.75 14.10 -37.94
CA MET A 542 -4.04 14.25 -36.51
C MET A 542 -3.89 15.71 -36.07
N HIS A 543 -2.77 16.37 -36.41
CA HIS A 543 -2.53 17.78 -36.06
C HIS A 543 -3.62 18.67 -36.64
N ARG A 544 -3.88 18.51 -37.95
CA ARG A 544 -4.88 19.31 -38.67
C ARG A 544 -6.28 19.16 -38.07
N LYS A 545 -6.64 17.94 -37.67
CA LYS A 545 -7.93 17.62 -37.01
C LYS A 545 -8.04 18.31 -35.65
N ILE A 546 -6.99 18.27 -34.82
CA ILE A 546 -6.99 18.91 -33.51
C ILE A 546 -6.99 20.43 -33.67
N ALA A 547 -6.13 20.98 -34.53
CA ALA A 547 -6.06 22.42 -34.83
C ALA A 547 -7.41 22.96 -35.33
N ALA A 548 -8.10 22.22 -36.21
CA ALA A 548 -9.45 22.57 -36.66
C ALA A 548 -10.46 22.62 -35.51
N LYS A 549 -10.40 21.69 -34.55
CA LYS A 549 -11.26 21.72 -33.35
C LYS A 549 -10.93 22.90 -32.44
N ILE A 550 -9.65 23.22 -32.24
CA ILE A 550 -9.21 24.38 -31.46
C ILE A 550 -9.77 25.66 -32.10
N LEU A 551 -9.48 25.89 -33.38
CA LEU A 551 -9.95 27.07 -34.10
C LEU A 551 -11.47 27.16 -34.14
N ASN A 552 -12.17 26.04 -34.25
CA ASN A 552 -13.63 25.98 -34.19
C ASN A 552 -14.16 26.48 -32.84
N HIS A 553 -13.52 26.12 -31.72
CA HIS A 553 -13.89 26.65 -30.40
C HIS A 553 -13.56 28.14 -30.25
N LEU A 554 -12.40 28.59 -30.73
CA LEU A 554 -12.02 30.01 -30.69
C LEU A 554 -12.97 30.87 -31.54
N CYS A 555 -13.43 30.33 -32.67
CA CYS A 555 -14.41 30.93 -33.57
C CYS A 555 -15.87 30.71 -33.14
N SER A 556 -16.14 30.10 -31.99
CA SER A 556 -17.51 29.91 -31.48
C SER A 556 -18.19 31.23 -31.10
N PRO A 557 -19.51 31.42 -31.31
CA PRO A 557 -20.22 32.66 -30.97
C PRO A 557 -20.09 33.13 -29.50
N TYR A 558 -19.63 32.25 -28.61
CA TYR A 558 -19.43 32.50 -27.18
C TYR A 558 -18.00 32.97 -26.83
N SER A 559 -17.10 33.07 -27.81
CA SER A 559 -15.75 33.59 -27.59
C SER A 559 -15.79 35.10 -27.39
N THR A 560 -15.12 35.58 -26.34
CA THR A 560 -15.21 36.97 -25.84
C THR A 560 -14.18 37.94 -26.44
N ASP A 561 -13.29 37.45 -27.30
CA ASP A 561 -12.11 38.18 -27.78
C ASP A 561 -12.23 38.58 -29.26
N GLU A 562 -13.08 39.57 -29.50
CA GLU A 562 -13.38 40.06 -30.86
C GLU A 562 -12.19 40.84 -31.47
N GLU A 563 -11.34 41.45 -30.66
CA GLU A 563 -10.17 42.21 -31.14
C GLU A 563 -9.13 41.27 -31.76
N HIS A 564 -8.71 40.23 -31.04
CA HIS A 564 -7.71 39.30 -31.57
C HIS A 564 -8.29 38.41 -32.67
N LEU A 565 -9.60 38.11 -32.64
CA LEU A 565 -10.27 37.43 -33.75
C LEU A 565 -10.25 38.27 -35.04
N GLN A 566 -10.39 39.59 -34.92
CA GLN A 566 -10.35 40.50 -36.08
C GLN A 566 -8.97 40.50 -36.75
N ASN A 567 -7.88 40.35 -35.98
CA ASN A 567 -6.53 40.24 -36.53
C ASN A 567 -6.33 38.92 -37.31
N LEU A 568 -6.99 37.85 -36.89
CA LEU A 568 -6.91 36.53 -37.53
C LEU A 568 -7.91 36.37 -38.70
N LYS A 569 -8.87 37.29 -38.84
CA LYS A 569 -10.01 37.19 -39.76
C LYS A 569 -9.59 36.94 -41.21
N GLU A 570 -8.61 37.67 -41.73
CA GLU A 570 -8.16 37.53 -43.12
C GLU A 570 -7.51 36.16 -43.37
N ALA A 571 -6.66 35.69 -42.45
CA ALA A 571 -6.02 34.38 -42.54
C ALA A 571 -7.08 33.25 -42.54
N ILE A 572 -8.11 33.39 -41.71
CA ILE A 572 -9.25 32.46 -41.68
C ILE A 572 -10.03 32.52 -43.00
N ILE A 573 -10.34 33.71 -43.52
CA ILE A 573 -11.07 33.89 -44.78
C ILE A 573 -10.36 33.19 -45.94
N ASP A 574 -9.02 33.27 -45.99
CA ASP A 574 -8.22 32.62 -47.02
C ASP A 574 -8.07 31.10 -46.82
N LEU A 575 -8.23 30.62 -45.58
CA LEU A 575 -8.22 29.19 -45.22
C LEU A 575 -9.51 28.48 -45.64
N ILE A 576 -10.68 29.04 -45.29
CA ILE A 576 -11.98 28.33 -45.35
C ILE A 576 -12.30 27.71 -46.72
N PRO A 577 -12.11 28.39 -47.87
CA PRO A 577 -12.37 27.78 -49.17
C PRO A 577 -11.52 26.54 -49.48
N LYS A 578 -10.26 26.53 -49.02
CA LYS A 578 -9.31 25.43 -49.26
C LYS A 578 -9.72 24.21 -48.46
N VAL A 579 -10.04 24.39 -47.19
CA VAL A 579 -10.44 23.30 -46.28
C VAL A 579 -11.85 22.79 -46.58
N LEU A 580 -12.77 23.62 -47.10
CA LEU A 580 -14.10 23.15 -47.50
C LEU A 580 -14.02 22.15 -48.66
N ARG A 581 -13.14 22.42 -49.64
CA ARG A 581 -12.91 21.49 -50.75
C ARG A 581 -12.44 20.12 -50.25
N GLU A 582 -11.53 20.10 -49.28
CA GLU A 582 -11.05 18.87 -48.66
C GLU A 582 -12.12 18.17 -47.82
N ALA A 583 -12.91 18.92 -47.05
CA ALA A 583 -14.01 18.38 -46.24
C ALA A 583 -15.10 17.69 -47.07
N LEU A 584 -15.26 18.09 -48.33
CA LEU A 584 -16.15 17.46 -49.30
C LEU A 584 -15.56 16.19 -49.94
N GLY A 585 -14.31 15.83 -49.61
CA GLY A 585 -13.57 14.76 -50.26
C GLY A 585 -13.17 15.10 -51.70
N TRP A 586 -13.25 16.38 -52.09
CA TRP A 586 -12.92 16.84 -53.44
C TRP A 586 -11.41 17.15 -53.53
N GLY A 587 -10.59 16.17 -53.15
CA GLY A 587 -9.12 16.29 -53.16
C GLY A 587 -8.54 16.12 -54.58
N LEU A 588 -7.76 17.12 -55.00
CA LEU A 588 -6.63 17.09 -55.94
C LEU A 588 -6.74 16.19 -57.20
N THR A 589 -6.75 16.83 -58.37
CA THR A 589 -6.76 16.19 -59.70
C THR A 589 -5.74 15.07 -59.80
N GLY A 590 -6.10 13.98 -60.50
CA GLY A 590 -5.46 12.65 -60.49
C GLY A 590 -3.94 12.53 -60.78
N GLU A 591 -3.18 13.61 -60.91
CA GLU A 591 -1.71 13.59 -60.93
C GLU A 591 -1.07 13.57 -59.52
N GLU A 592 -1.80 13.92 -58.46
CA GLU A 592 -1.25 14.05 -57.09
C GLU A 592 -1.33 12.75 -56.25
N ILE A 593 -2.13 11.77 -56.68
CA ILE A 593 -2.27 10.45 -56.00
C ILE A 593 -1.01 9.58 -56.18
N LEU A 594 -0.23 9.79 -57.24
CA LEU A 594 0.96 8.98 -57.56
C LEU A 594 2.21 9.30 -56.71
N ARG A 595 2.21 10.34 -55.88
CA ARG A 595 3.37 10.69 -55.01
C ARG A 595 3.22 10.30 -53.53
N VAL A 596 2.01 10.03 -53.05
CA VAL A 596 1.75 9.68 -51.63
C VAL A 596 2.13 8.22 -51.32
N ALA A 597 2.26 7.36 -52.34
CA ALA A 597 2.63 5.95 -52.18
C ALA A 597 4.08 5.70 -51.70
N VAL A 598 4.90 6.74 -51.45
CA VAL A 598 6.32 6.58 -51.12
C VAL A 598 6.66 6.81 -49.63
N SER A 599 5.78 7.40 -48.82
CA SER A 599 6.04 7.57 -47.38
C SER A 599 5.20 6.59 -46.56
N GLY A 600 5.81 5.48 -46.15
CA GLY A 600 5.20 4.43 -45.33
C GLY A 600 4.85 4.86 -43.90
N LEU A 601 3.78 5.63 -43.74
CA LEU A 601 3.06 5.77 -42.47
C LEU A 601 1.63 5.30 -42.70
N GLU A 602 1.26 4.19 -42.06
CA GLU A 602 -0.08 3.61 -42.09
C GLU A 602 -1.10 4.54 -41.41
N GLY A 603 -1.58 5.55 -42.14
CA GLY A 603 -2.82 6.23 -41.80
C GLY A 603 -3.98 5.29 -42.08
N THR A 604 -4.68 4.84 -41.04
CA THR A 604 -5.89 4.03 -41.24
C THR A 604 -6.99 4.89 -41.89
N GLN A 605 -7.78 4.29 -42.78
CA GLN A 605 -8.94 4.92 -43.46
C GLN A 605 -9.95 5.59 -42.49
N ASP A 606 -9.84 5.34 -41.17
CA ASP A 606 -10.64 5.89 -40.08
C ASP A 606 -10.21 7.31 -39.61
N ASP A 607 -8.99 7.76 -39.92
CA ASP A 607 -8.52 9.08 -39.48
C ASP A 607 -8.87 10.21 -40.45
N ASP A 608 -8.99 9.91 -41.75
CA ASP A 608 -9.28 10.89 -42.79
C ASP A 608 -10.72 11.44 -42.70
N TRP A 609 -11.70 10.58 -42.42
CA TRP A 609 -13.09 11.04 -42.30
C TRP A 609 -13.30 11.92 -41.04
N LYS A 610 -12.62 11.61 -39.93
CA LYS A 610 -12.66 12.43 -38.70
C LYS A 610 -12.03 13.80 -38.91
N LEU A 611 -10.99 13.87 -39.75
CA LEU A 611 -10.42 15.14 -40.18
C LEU A 611 -11.44 15.93 -41.02
N GLN A 612 -12.03 15.31 -42.04
CA GLN A 612 -13.03 15.94 -42.90
C GLN A 612 -14.26 16.44 -42.12
N GLU A 613 -14.73 15.69 -41.13
CA GLU A 613 -15.80 16.11 -40.21
C GLU A 613 -15.39 17.36 -39.42
N ALA A 614 -14.19 17.38 -38.84
CA ALA A 614 -13.68 18.52 -38.09
C ALA A 614 -13.55 19.78 -38.98
N LEU A 615 -13.06 19.63 -40.22
CA LEU A 615 -12.96 20.71 -41.20
C LEU A 615 -14.35 21.22 -41.63
N ALA A 616 -15.33 20.33 -41.87
CA ALA A 616 -16.69 20.71 -42.20
C ALA A 616 -17.34 21.51 -41.06
N SER A 617 -17.16 21.06 -39.81
CA SER A 617 -17.63 21.78 -38.62
C SER A 617 -17.00 23.17 -38.50
N LEU A 618 -15.69 23.28 -38.71
CA LEU A 618 -14.98 24.56 -38.71
C LEU A 618 -15.55 25.51 -39.77
N CYS A 619 -15.74 25.03 -41.00
CA CYS A 619 -16.33 25.83 -42.09
C CYS A 619 -17.71 26.37 -41.71
N ALA A 620 -18.57 25.55 -41.12
CA ALA A 620 -19.90 25.96 -40.67
C ALA A 620 -19.82 27.05 -39.59
N THR A 621 -18.97 26.87 -38.57
CA THR A 621 -18.81 27.83 -37.48
C THR A 621 -18.29 29.17 -37.99
N VAL A 622 -17.24 29.16 -38.81
CA VAL A 622 -16.67 30.39 -39.38
C VAL A 622 -17.65 31.08 -40.32
N PHE A 623 -18.34 30.32 -41.18
CA PHE A 623 -19.33 30.89 -42.08
C PHE A 623 -20.43 31.62 -41.31
N ASN A 624 -21.01 30.98 -40.30
CA ASN A 624 -22.10 31.57 -39.51
C ASN A 624 -21.64 32.75 -38.63
N ARG A 625 -20.39 32.74 -38.14
CA ARG A 625 -19.91 33.83 -37.28
C ARG A 625 -19.35 35.02 -38.04
N ILE A 626 -18.56 34.75 -39.09
CA ILE A 626 -17.75 35.76 -39.79
C ILE A 626 -18.37 36.12 -41.14
N VAL A 627 -18.66 35.12 -41.99
CA VAL A 627 -19.02 35.36 -43.40
C VAL A 627 -20.47 35.81 -43.56
N SER A 628 -21.43 35.12 -42.92
CA SER A 628 -22.87 35.37 -43.10
C SER A 628 -23.35 36.72 -42.54
N LYS A 629 -22.51 37.39 -41.74
CA LYS A 629 -22.79 38.72 -41.21
C LYS A 629 -22.34 39.85 -42.14
N ASP A 630 -21.60 39.52 -43.21
CA ASP A 630 -21.01 40.46 -44.15
C ASP A 630 -21.47 40.10 -45.58
N ALA A 631 -22.23 41.00 -46.20
CA ALA A 631 -22.83 40.77 -47.51
C ALA A 631 -21.78 40.64 -48.62
N ASP A 632 -20.69 41.39 -48.54
CA ASP A 632 -19.62 41.38 -49.53
C ASP A 632 -18.80 40.10 -49.43
N LEU A 633 -18.48 39.66 -48.20
CA LEU A 633 -17.85 38.37 -47.98
C LEU A 633 -18.75 37.22 -48.41
N THR A 634 -20.06 37.28 -48.13
CA THR A 634 -21.02 36.26 -48.57
C THR A 634 -21.04 36.16 -50.10
N ALA A 635 -21.04 37.29 -50.82
CA ALA A 635 -20.96 37.32 -52.28
C ALA A 635 -19.63 36.74 -52.80
N ARG A 636 -18.50 37.11 -52.20
CA ARG A 636 -17.16 36.57 -52.53
C ARG A 636 -17.12 35.05 -52.36
N PHE A 637 -17.63 34.53 -51.25
CA PHE A 637 -17.67 33.09 -50.97
C PHE A 637 -18.61 32.34 -51.92
N ASN A 638 -19.75 32.91 -52.29
CA ASN A 638 -20.65 32.30 -53.30
C ASN A 638 -20.02 32.25 -54.69
N ASN A 639 -19.22 33.26 -55.08
CA ASN A 639 -18.46 33.21 -56.34
C ASN A 639 -17.38 32.11 -56.30
N ILE A 640 -16.71 31.95 -55.15
CA ILE A 640 -15.75 30.85 -54.95
C ILE A 640 -16.46 29.49 -55.02
N ALA A 641 -17.62 29.33 -54.37
CA ALA A 641 -18.43 28.12 -54.42
C ALA A 641 -18.82 27.75 -55.86
N ALA A 642 -19.25 28.73 -56.67
CA ALA A 642 -19.56 28.51 -58.08
C ALA A 642 -18.33 27.99 -58.85
N GLY A 643 -17.15 28.59 -58.61
CA GLY A 643 -15.89 28.12 -59.20
C GLY A 643 -15.49 26.70 -58.76
N ILE A 644 -15.78 26.30 -57.53
CA ILE A 644 -15.56 24.92 -57.06
C ILE A 644 -16.53 23.94 -57.76
N CYS A 645 -17.83 24.29 -57.88
CA CYS A 645 -18.83 23.44 -58.54
C CYS A 645 -18.56 23.24 -60.02
N ASP A 646 -18.12 24.31 -60.71
CA ASP A 646 -17.77 24.29 -62.14
C ASP A 646 -16.59 23.33 -62.41
N GLN A 647 -15.71 23.10 -61.43
CA GLN A 647 -14.58 22.16 -61.53
C GLN A 647 -14.95 20.70 -61.22
N THR A 648 -16.09 20.44 -60.58
CA THR A 648 -16.49 19.10 -60.10
C THR A 648 -17.73 18.52 -60.79
N THR A 649 -18.19 19.13 -61.89
CA THR A 649 -19.41 18.74 -62.64
C THR A 649 -20.69 18.65 -61.78
N LYS A 650 -20.72 19.37 -60.65
CA LYS A 650 -21.87 19.43 -59.73
C LYS A 650 -22.77 20.64 -60.05
N PRO A 651 -24.06 20.62 -59.64
CA PRO A 651 -24.93 21.78 -59.74
C PRO A 651 -24.31 22.97 -59.00
N ARG A 652 -24.45 24.18 -59.54
CA ARG A 652 -24.00 25.40 -58.85
C ARG A 652 -24.74 25.53 -57.51
N MET A 653 -23.98 25.54 -56.43
CA MET A 653 -24.45 25.63 -55.06
C MET A 653 -23.88 26.89 -54.40
N THR A 654 -24.61 27.46 -53.44
CA THR A 654 -24.05 28.54 -52.60
C THR A 654 -22.98 27.98 -51.67
N PHE A 655 -22.14 28.85 -51.10
CA PHE A 655 -21.13 28.39 -50.13
C PHE A 655 -21.79 27.73 -48.90
N ALA A 656 -22.94 28.24 -48.46
CA ALA A 656 -23.73 27.64 -47.39
C ALA A 656 -24.26 26.25 -47.77
N ASP A 657 -24.69 26.05 -49.02
CA ASP A 657 -25.15 24.76 -49.52
C ASP A 657 -24.02 23.73 -49.56
N LEU A 658 -22.82 24.14 -49.98
CA LEU A 658 -21.63 23.27 -49.98
C LEU A 658 -21.22 22.87 -48.55
N ILE A 659 -21.27 23.79 -47.59
CA ILE A 659 -21.05 23.44 -46.17
C ILE A 659 -22.10 22.43 -45.71
N ASN A 660 -23.38 22.65 -46.03
CA ASN A 660 -24.44 21.72 -45.68
C ASN A 660 -24.24 20.36 -46.34
N GLU A 661 -23.73 20.32 -47.57
CA GLU A 661 -23.36 19.07 -48.24
C GLU A 661 -22.22 18.37 -47.51
N ALA A 662 -21.13 19.08 -47.18
CA ALA A 662 -20.01 18.52 -46.41
C ALA A 662 -20.48 17.93 -45.07
N VAL A 663 -21.28 18.69 -44.31
CA VAL A 663 -21.83 18.24 -43.02
C VAL A 663 -22.82 17.06 -43.19
N LYS A 664 -23.60 17.03 -44.27
CA LYS A 664 -24.56 15.94 -44.56
C LYS A 664 -23.88 14.66 -45.00
N VAL A 665 -22.86 14.73 -45.86
CA VAL A 665 -22.04 13.59 -46.29
C VAL A 665 -21.54 12.85 -45.05
N HIS A 666 -21.03 13.60 -44.07
CA HIS A 666 -20.54 13.04 -42.81
C HIS A 666 -21.65 12.58 -41.85
N ARG A 667 -22.88 13.09 -41.94
CA ARG A 667 -24.05 12.59 -41.17
C ARG A 667 -24.67 11.31 -41.74
N ILE A 668 -24.55 11.05 -43.04
CA ILE A 668 -25.23 9.94 -43.73
C ILE A 668 -24.43 8.63 -43.66
N GLU A 669 -23.09 8.68 -43.62
CA GLU A 669 -22.26 7.48 -43.47
C GLU A 669 -22.35 6.78 -42.09
N PHE A 670 -23.02 7.40 -41.11
CA PHE A 670 -23.39 6.77 -39.82
C PHE A 670 -24.56 5.77 -39.91
N LYS A 671 -25.14 5.54 -41.09
CA LYS A 671 -26.05 4.40 -41.36
C LYS A 671 -25.39 3.39 -42.29
N LYS A 672 -24.37 2.65 -41.83
CA LYS A 672 -24.11 1.33 -42.42
C LYS A 672 -25.28 0.40 -42.09
N PRO A 673 -25.79 -0.42 -43.03
CA PRO A 673 -26.88 -1.34 -42.77
C PRO A 673 -26.44 -2.40 -41.75
N GLU A 674 -27.28 -2.67 -40.75
CA GLU A 674 -27.22 -3.93 -40.01
C GLU A 674 -27.15 -5.06 -41.03
N LYS A 675 -26.13 -5.92 -40.92
CA LYS A 675 -26.13 -7.20 -41.66
C LYS A 675 -27.43 -7.93 -41.29
N PRO A 676 -28.19 -8.47 -42.24
CA PRO A 676 -29.39 -9.23 -41.91
C PRO A 676 -28.99 -10.40 -41.02
N LYS A 677 -29.63 -10.50 -39.85
CA LYS A 677 -29.52 -11.69 -38.99
C LYS A 677 -29.90 -12.93 -39.80
N PRO A 678 -29.09 -14.00 -39.83
CA PRO A 678 -29.55 -15.27 -40.33
C PRO A 678 -30.73 -15.76 -39.48
N ALA A 679 -31.73 -16.32 -40.15
CA ALA A 679 -33.03 -16.68 -39.61
C ALA A 679 -32.93 -17.51 -38.32
N ALA A 680 -33.78 -17.16 -37.36
CA ALA A 680 -33.94 -17.87 -36.09
C ALA A 680 -34.32 -19.34 -36.32
N ARG A 681 -33.57 -20.25 -35.69
CA ARG A 681 -34.12 -21.53 -35.22
C ARG A 681 -34.47 -21.37 -33.73
N PRO A 682 -35.65 -21.86 -33.28
CA PRO A 682 -36.16 -21.56 -31.96
C PRO A 682 -35.63 -22.57 -30.95
N GLU A 683 -34.90 -22.11 -29.92
CA GLU A 683 -34.72 -22.89 -28.71
C GLU A 683 -34.92 -21.99 -27.49
N LEU A 684 -35.55 -22.60 -26.49
CA LEU A 684 -36.27 -21.98 -25.40
C LEU A 684 -35.37 -21.17 -24.45
N TYR A 685 -35.99 -20.14 -23.88
CA TYR A 685 -35.47 -19.34 -22.78
C TYR A 685 -35.08 -20.22 -21.58
N GLU A 686 -33.78 -20.43 -21.37
CA GLU A 686 -33.25 -20.67 -20.03
C GLU A 686 -32.80 -19.34 -19.42
N PHE A 687 -33.39 -19.02 -18.27
CA PHE A 687 -33.03 -17.88 -17.42
C PHE A 687 -31.55 -17.95 -17.02
N VAL A 688 -30.77 -16.93 -17.36
CA VAL A 688 -29.52 -16.63 -16.64
C VAL A 688 -29.82 -15.59 -15.56
N THR A 689 -30.27 -16.08 -14.41
CA THR A 689 -30.21 -15.36 -13.15
C THR A 689 -28.77 -15.30 -12.64
N ALA A 690 -28.42 -14.15 -12.07
CA ALA A 690 -27.19 -13.84 -11.36
C ALA A 690 -26.64 -15.02 -10.54
N LYS A 691 -25.37 -15.38 -10.75
CA LYS A 691 -24.67 -16.30 -9.85
C LYS A 691 -24.04 -15.53 -8.70
N TYR A 692 -24.86 -15.31 -7.67
CA TYR A 692 -24.44 -15.40 -6.28
C TYR A 692 -23.76 -16.76 -6.05
N THR A 693 -22.67 -16.79 -5.30
CA THR A 693 -22.11 -18.01 -4.71
C THR A 693 -22.46 -18.06 -3.22
N PRO A 694 -23.34 -18.98 -2.79
CA PRO A 694 -23.48 -19.41 -1.41
C PRO A 694 -22.82 -20.80 -1.18
N PRO A 695 -22.73 -21.28 0.08
CA PRO A 695 -21.60 -22.05 0.61
C PRO A 695 -21.76 -23.57 0.47
N HIS A 696 -20.65 -24.30 0.45
CA HIS A 696 -20.66 -25.76 0.56
C HIS A 696 -20.65 -26.20 2.03
N PHE A 697 -21.75 -26.81 2.49
CA PHE A 697 -21.77 -27.75 3.61
C PHE A 697 -22.43 -29.05 3.14
N MET A 698 -21.77 -30.16 3.50
CA MET A 698 -22.25 -31.54 3.73
C MET A 698 -23.17 -32.21 2.70
N PHE A 699 -22.73 -33.35 2.15
CA PHE A 699 -23.39 -34.62 2.43
C PHE A 699 -22.42 -35.81 2.28
N LEU A 700 -22.69 -36.82 3.13
CA LEU A 700 -21.99 -38.07 3.38
C LEU A 700 -21.96 -39.02 2.16
N GLY A 701 -20.93 -39.85 2.10
CA GLY A 701 -20.85 -41.03 1.23
C GLY A 701 -19.56 -41.80 1.50
N GLU A 702 -19.72 -42.97 2.12
CA GLU A 702 -18.72 -43.96 2.57
C GLU A 702 -17.62 -44.27 1.54
N GLU A 703 -16.36 -44.43 2.01
CA GLU A 703 -15.55 -45.65 1.78
C GLU A 703 -14.19 -45.54 2.49
N ASP A 704 -13.82 -46.65 3.13
CA ASP A 704 -12.73 -46.89 4.07
C ASP A 704 -11.38 -47.14 3.36
N PRO A 705 -10.27 -46.49 3.74
CA PRO A 705 -8.94 -46.93 3.35
C PRO A 705 -8.07 -47.30 4.58
N ASN A 706 -8.60 -48.09 5.52
CA ASN A 706 -7.77 -49.02 6.28
C ASN A 706 -7.54 -50.29 5.43
N ALA A 707 -6.67 -50.19 4.43
CA ALA A 707 -6.11 -51.35 3.73
C ALA A 707 -4.58 -51.30 3.77
N CYS A 708 -4.05 -52.13 4.68
CA CYS A 708 -2.69 -52.63 4.83
C CYS A 708 -1.88 -52.78 3.54
N CYS A 709 -0.56 -52.48 3.61
CA CYS A 709 0.58 -53.33 3.22
C CYS A 709 1.88 -52.49 3.23
N ILE A 710 2.73 -52.58 4.27
CA ILE A 710 4.00 -53.34 4.28
C ILE A 710 5.00 -52.88 3.20
N SER A 711 5.95 -52.01 3.59
CA SER A 711 7.41 -52.26 3.54
C SER A 711 8.16 -51.22 4.37
#